data_AF-A0A956RDT7-F1
#
_entry.id   AF-A0A956RDT7-F1
#
_cell.length_a   1.000
_cell.length_b   1.000
_cell.length_c   1.000
_cell.angle_alpha   90.00
_cell.angle_beta   90.00
_cell.angle_gamma   90.00
#
_symmetry.space_group_name_H-M   'P 1'
#
loop_
_entity.id
_entity.type
_entity.pdbx_description
1 polymer ?
#
loop_
_entity_poly.entity_id
_entity_poly.type
_entity_poly.pdbx_seq_one_letter_code
_entity_poly.pdbx_strand_id
1 'polypeptide(L)'
;MSPSPIFSGTRGRVDDIIRNSDIVYSTSSLEVGFDDPDMSLVYQHYAPLNAASFVQRKGRGGRGADDRPVTGVTLSAYSPRDAWSFHRPERMLEAVNFSVPLNMGNFFVRRGQLIATLLDAAARAHYYRSDPSPEFPAHVFESAMTMILDIFGERVLADMDIANLEALWARIRPAISEPARRGLADWVGQIPEVPTRLFETINLPAVEVCFDDDDRRECNKDEDISLALSTCAPGTATRRYGLRIAHWVRPLAGLAPWAAVDHGRDHDSFEPVVGGLEALRGELPRYLHTEIGDHVMPRVIRPRQLRLETLGRFHGALWTPYVGYDRDHNELVNANTGAGTLAGINPKSQGNLNGFIVCDARRERGHPHAVPALEPLTTGLYAYRGTGAKQHGTGLRLSRIYWGAEARIIIDVNEYKRDEFVRTQTFVNDQEYAEYSRRGGHKPAVQLYGYQVDTEGIRLRLDSNCLNEFVKHDFRNIENTPEEHWLRSQYFRFLVLSGAPRAGINRFQARELADILATARAFENTNEHLKRVLRRWDSDRFQQLLHDTYDGYLSLHPLLTPQRIERIADEIAKPHLVDIQQFLSDAINRSRDDADFAQYVRSLAVHGLAIRMQQLFVIHGQGDARKILFHTKLPVQFGADADDVIVVCEDGEHGDGTTRTFLETLDRAFTELRSGMLSECPNAREDEVLDHILGDRAFSQTWSSVDPTSEARVRDLADALGLDPNNDATITQSALRVLCDSEEIGDKRFSYLDLQREVRAVSEGLSGEMNRPPTAWELIGRVVALARARDAGVTQWTQLRDCYLGLENVTREGSLEADARLGDQAYRLSARLCVDGCQACIHTGSALFAPQMLDATVSRKLLVRLSAFLGWR
;
A
#
# COMPACT_ATOMS: atom_id res chain seq x y z
N MET A 1 29.15 -5.10 13.99
CA MET A 1 27.71 -4.73 13.84
C MET A 1 27.15 -4.26 15.17
N SER A 2 26.44 -3.11 15.19
CA SER A 2 25.82 -2.58 16.40
C SER A 2 24.82 -3.57 17.02
N PRO A 3 24.79 -3.73 18.36
CA PRO A 3 23.85 -4.61 19.04
C PRO A 3 22.39 -4.12 18.97
N SER A 4 22.16 -2.85 18.63
CA SER A 4 20.83 -2.26 18.46
C SER A 4 20.85 -1.12 17.44
N PRO A 5 19.71 -0.84 16.78
CA PRO A 5 19.59 0.35 15.94
C PRO A 5 19.58 1.63 16.79
N ILE A 6 20.10 2.72 16.25
CA ILE A 6 20.09 4.06 16.86
C ILE A 6 18.89 4.85 16.34
N PHE A 7 18.02 5.30 17.24
CA PHE A 7 16.83 6.07 16.92
C PHE A 7 16.62 7.20 17.95
N SER A 8 15.60 8.04 17.76
CA SER A 8 15.38 9.25 18.58
C SER A 8 15.16 8.98 20.07
N GLY A 9 14.82 7.74 20.44
CA GLY A 9 14.66 7.29 21.81
C GLY A 9 15.89 6.58 22.42
N THR A 10 16.98 6.40 21.67
CA THR A 10 18.20 5.77 22.19
C THR A 10 18.86 6.67 23.23
N ARG A 11 18.98 6.20 24.48
CA ARG A 11 19.60 6.94 25.60
C ARG A 11 21.00 6.42 25.90
N GLY A 12 21.97 7.33 26.06
CA GLY A 12 23.36 7.03 26.48
C GLY A 12 24.28 6.46 25.38
N ARG A 13 25.61 6.47 25.60
CA ARG A 13 26.72 5.83 24.85
C ARG A 13 26.54 5.61 23.32
N VAL A 14 25.82 6.49 22.63
CA VAL A 14 25.62 6.40 21.17
C VAL A 14 26.96 6.41 20.46
N ASP A 15 27.85 7.30 20.86
CA ASP A 15 29.20 7.40 20.30
C ASP A 15 30.04 6.14 20.52
N ASP A 16 29.90 5.46 21.66
CA ASP A 16 30.65 4.23 21.93
C ASP A 16 30.08 3.05 21.15
N ILE A 17 28.76 3.00 20.95
CA ILE A 17 28.12 2.00 20.11
C ILE A 17 28.63 2.15 18.67
N ILE A 18 28.69 3.38 18.16
CA ILE A 18 29.14 3.66 16.80
C ILE A 18 30.63 3.34 16.65
N ARG A 19 31.49 3.87 17.54
CA ARG A 19 32.95 3.62 17.50
C ARG A 19 33.35 2.14 17.56
N ASN A 20 32.53 1.31 18.22
CA ASN A 20 32.79 -0.13 18.34
C ASN A 20 32.02 -0.97 17.31
N SER A 21 31.38 -0.35 16.30
CA SER A 21 30.56 -1.03 15.32
C SER A 21 30.98 -0.71 13.89
N ASP A 22 31.26 -1.76 13.11
CA ASP A 22 31.53 -1.61 11.66
C ASP A 22 30.29 -1.21 10.85
N ILE A 23 29.09 -1.49 11.39
CA ILE A 23 27.80 -1.21 10.75
C ILE A 23 26.82 -0.73 11.82
N VAL A 24 26.20 0.41 11.55
CA VAL A 24 25.20 1.04 12.40
C VAL A 24 23.91 1.21 11.62
N TYR A 25 22.81 0.66 12.15
CA TYR A 25 21.48 0.95 11.64
C TYR A 25 20.93 2.17 12.37
N SER A 26 20.46 3.18 11.65
CA SER A 26 19.85 4.35 12.27
C SER A 26 18.65 4.89 11.50
N THR A 27 17.76 5.56 12.24
CA THR A 27 16.72 6.43 11.66
C THR A 27 17.33 7.80 11.28
N SER A 28 16.50 8.82 11.11
CA SER A 28 16.93 10.21 10.91
C SER A 28 17.77 10.81 12.04
N SER A 29 17.99 10.07 13.13
CA SER A 29 18.68 10.54 14.34
C SER A 29 20.16 10.84 14.12
N LEU A 30 20.82 10.15 13.19
CA LEU A 30 22.22 10.42 12.84
C LEU A 30 22.35 11.39 11.64
N GLU A 31 21.26 12.00 11.17
CA GLU A 31 21.31 13.00 10.10
C GLU A 31 22.04 14.27 10.51
N VAL A 32 21.90 14.69 11.77
CA VAL A 32 22.36 15.97 12.29
C VAL A 32 23.22 15.74 13.53
N GLY A 33 24.39 16.38 13.58
CA GLY A 33 25.18 16.50 14.81
C GLY A 33 26.20 15.39 15.10
N PHE A 34 26.34 14.37 14.25
CA PHE A 34 27.34 13.30 14.41
C PHE A 34 28.42 13.36 13.32
N ASP A 35 29.69 13.28 13.70
CA ASP A 35 30.86 13.38 12.82
C ASP A 35 31.84 12.24 13.13
N ASP A 36 32.03 11.34 12.17
CA ASP A 36 32.95 10.20 12.27
C ASP A 36 33.83 10.17 11.02
N PRO A 37 35.15 10.41 11.14
CA PRO A 37 36.07 10.45 10.01
C PRO A 37 36.25 9.08 9.34
N ASP A 38 35.94 7.97 10.02
CA ASP A 38 36.13 6.62 9.48
C ASP A 38 34.93 6.14 8.64
N MET A 39 33.85 6.93 8.59
CA MET A 39 32.66 6.55 7.83
C MET A 39 32.88 6.72 6.32
N SER A 40 33.02 5.60 5.63
CA SER A 40 33.24 5.55 4.17
C SER A 40 32.01 5.16 3.37
N LEU A 41 30.96 4.63 4.02
CA LEU A 41 29.79 4.06 3.36
C LEU A 41 28.49 4.49 4.02
N VAL A 42 27.56 5.02 3.22
CA VAL A 42 26.20 5.37 3.65
C VAL A 42 25.21 4.56 2.83
N TYR A 43 24.41 3.71 3.50
CA TYR A 43 23.32 2.97 2.86
C TYR A 43 21.97 3.57 3.25
N GLN A 44 21.25 4.06 2.25
CA GLN A 44 19.90 4.59 2.38
C GLN A 44 18.88 3.52 1.98
N HIS A 45 17.95 3.20 2.88
CA HIS A 45 16.84 2.30 2.58
C HIS A 45 15.61 3.09 2.13
N TYR A 46 15.07 2.75 0.96
CA TYR A 46 14.04 3.46 0.19
C TYR A 46 14.45 4.87 -0.31
N ALA A 47 13.70 5.39 -1.27
CA ALA A 47 13.90 6.75 -1.77
C ALA A 47 13.81 7.79 -0.63
N PRO A 48 14.71 8.77 -0.58
CA PRO A 48 14.83 9.70 0.55
C PRO A 48 13.67 10.69 0.63
N LEU A 49 12.86 10.62 1.69
CA LEU A 49 11.62 11.42 1.83
C LEU A 49 11.81 12.91 1.53
N ASN A 50 12.99 13.44 1.85
CA ASN A 50 13.42 14.78 1.54
C ASN A 50 14.83 14.73 0.94
N ALA A 51 15.02 15.32 -0.24
CA ALA A 51 16.31 15.35 -0.91
C ALA A 51 17.38 16.13 -0.10
N ALA A 52 16.99 17.14 0.68
CA ALA A 52 17.92 17.85 1.58
C ALA A 52 18.44 16.93 2.71
N SER A 53 17.55 16.15 3.33
CA SER A 53 17.91 15.14 4.34
C SER A 53 18.85 14.07 3.74
N PHE A 54 18.60 13.65 2.50
CA PHE A 54 19.50 12.73 1.79
C PHE A 54 20.91 13.28 1.61
N VAL A 55 21.03 14.52 1.13
CA VAL A 55 22.33 15.16 0.93
C VAL A 55 23.07 15.31 2.25
N GLN A 56 22.36 15.61 3.35
CA GLN A 56 22.95 15.61 4.69
C GLN A 56 23.46 14.23 5.10
N ARG A 57 22.68 13.15 4.90
CA ARG A 57 23.11 11.76 5.17
C ARG A 57 24.33 11.38 4.34
N LYS A 58 24.32 11.68 3.03
CA LYS A 58 25.46 11.45 2.12
C LYS A 58 26.71 12.17 2.58
N GLY A 59 26.58 13.45 2.98
CA GLY A 59 27.70 14.28 3.47
C GLY A 59 28.31 13.82 4.80
N ARG A 60 27.79 12.73 5.40
CA ARG A 60 28.40 12.08 6.55
C ARG A 60 29.55 11.15 6.16
N GLY A 61 29.59 10.66 4.92
CA GLY A 61 30.69 9.83 4.43
C GLY A 61 31.81 10.64 3.80
N GLY A 62 33.07 10.28 4.08
CA GLY A 62 34.27 10.73 3.35
C GLY A 62 34.67 12.18 3.63
N ARG A 63 35.43 12.37 4.71
CA ARG A 63 35.96 13.68 5.13
C ARG A 63 37.48 13.79 5.06
N GLY A 64 38.19 12.68 4.95
CA GLY A 64 39.59 12.68 4.55
C GLY A 64 39.73 13.18 3.11
N ALA A 65 40.78 13.95 2.82
CA ALA A 65 41.03 14.47 1.48
C ALA A 65 41.22 13.35 0.42
N ASP A 66 41.56 12.13 0.88
CA ASP A 66 41.77 10.94 0.06
C ASP A 66 40.59 9.94 0.12
N ASP A 67 39.52 10.26 0.84
CA ASP A 67 38.38 9.35 0.98
C ASP A 67 37.53 9.32 -0.29
N ARG A 68 37.06 8.13 -0.63
CA ARG A 68 36.06 7.91 -1.69
C ARG A 68 34.77 7.41 -1.07
N PRO A 69 33.92 8.29 -0.53
CA PRO A 69 32.69 7.85 0.11
C PRO A 69 31.76 7.21 -0.89
N VAL A 70 31.22 6.05 -0.53
CA VAL A 70 30.21 5.35 -1.32
C VAL A 70 28.85 5.62 -0.69
N THR A 71 27.87 5.99 -1.51
CA THR A 71 26.47 6.07 -1.10
C THR A 71 25.68 5.05 -1.90
N GLY A 72 25.09 4.08 -1.22
CA GLY A 72 24.16 3.13 -1.79
C GLY A 72 22.73 3.49 -1.44
N VAL A 73 21.80 3.35 -2.38
CA VAL A 73 20.38 3.52 -2.13
C VAL A 73 19.66 2.26 -2.56
N THR A 74 19.00 1.60 -1.61
CA THR A 74 18.16 0.43 -1.89
C THR A 74 16.74 0.90 -2.14
N LEU A 75 16.30 0.81 -3.38
CA LEU A 75 14.97 1.20 -3.81
C LEU A 75 14.07 -0.04 -3.91
N SER A 76 12.80 0.11 -3.54
CA SER A 76 11.83 -0.96 -3.65
C SER A 76 11.04 -0.87 -4.94
N ALA A 77 11.01 -1.96 -5.71
CA ALA A 77 10.14 -2.09 -6.88
C ALA A 77 8.64 -2.00 -6.54
N TYR A 78 8.28 -2.09 -5.26
CA TYR A 78 6.91 -1.98 -4.75
C TYR A 78 6.52 -0.56 -4.31
N SER A 79 7.41 0.43 -4.48
CA SER A 79 7.13 1.83 -4.17
C SER A 79 7.20 2.66 -5.47
N PRO A 80 6.17 3.46 -5.80
CA PRO A 80 6.16 4.23 -7.05
C PRO A 80 7.19 5.33 -7.03
N ARG A 81 7.35 5.92 -5.85
CA ARG A 81 8.35 6.95 -5.58
C ARG A 81 9.76 6.39 -5.74
N ASP A 82 9.99 5.17 -5.25
CA ASP A 82 11.25 4.48 -5.40
C ASP A 82 11.52 4.08 -6.85
N ALA A 83 10.51 3.55 -7.56
CA ALA A 83 10.63 3.25 -8.98
C ALA A 83 10.91 4.54 -9.78
N TRP A 84 10.21 5.63 -9.50
CA TRP A 84 10.45 6.92 -10.12
C TRP A 84 11.88 7.42 -9.88
N SER A 85 12.38 7.30 -8.64
CA SER A 85 13.77 7.62 -8.31
C SER A 85 14.79 6.66 -8.94
N PHE A 86 14.44 5.38 -9.13
CA PHE A 86 15.33 4.39 -9.76
C PHE A 86 15.58 4.71 -11.23
N HIS A 87 14.55 5.18 -11.94
CA HIS A 87 14.67 5.60 -13.33
C HIS A 87 15.18 7.03 -13.50
N ARG A 88 15.26 7.81 -12.40
CA ARG A 88 15.73 9.20 -12.39
C ARG A 88 16.65 9.47 -11.20
N PRO A 89 17.78 8.74 -11.09
CA PRO A 89 18.67 8.84 -9.94
C PRO A 89 19.23 10.27 -9.76
N GLU A 90 19.38 11.02 -10.84
CA GLU A 90 19.83 12.42 -10.85
C GLU A 90 18.86 13.35 -10.10
N ARG A 91 17.54 13.11 -10.17
CA ARG A 91 16.53 13.91 -9.45
C ARG A 91 16.73 13.90 -7.93
N MET A 92 17.35 12.85 -7.39
CA MET A 92 17.65 12.73 -5.96
C MET A 92 18.78 13.68 -5.50
N LEU A 93 19.55 14.21 -6.45
CA LEU A 93 20.72 15.08 -6.20
C LEU A 93 20.48 16.55 -6.62
N GLU A 94 19.38 16.84 -7.30
CA GLU A 94 19.05 18.19 -7.78
C GLU A 94 18.57 19.13 -6.66
N ALA A 95 19.22 20.29 -6.54
CA ALA A 95 18.93 21.27 -5.50
C ALA A 95 17.54 21.94 -5.63
N VAL A 96 16.96 21.95 -6.84
CA VAL A 96 15.62 22.51 -7.09
C VAL A 96 14.53 21.75 -6.31
N ASN A 97 14.81 20.51 -5.90
CA ASN A 97 13.87 19.67 -5.15
C ASN A 97 13.99 19.82 -3.62
N PHE A 98 14.74 20.82 -3.12
CA PHE A 98 14.90 21.06 -1.67
C PHE A 98 13.82 21.98 -1.07
N SER A 99 12.53 21.65 -1.27
CA SER A 99 11.45 22.31 -0.53
C SER A 99 10.83 21.37 0.49
N VAL A 100 10.64 21.85 1.71
CA VAL A 100 9.94 21.10 2.77
C VAL A 100 8.51 21.64 2.86
N PRO A 101 7.48 20.81 2.65
CA PRO A 101 6.10 21.25 2.86
C PRO A 101 5.93 21.64 4.32
N LEU A 102 5.48 22.87 4.56
CA LEU A 102 5.30 23.42 5.90
C LEU A 102 3.99 24.20 5.98
N ASN A 103 3.07 23.74 6.81
CA ASN A 103 1.87 24.49 7.15
C ASN A 103 2.06 25.36 8.40
N MET A 104 2.66 26.54 8.23
CA MET A 104 2.77 27.55 9.30
C MET A 104 1.40 28.05 9.80
N GLY A 105 0.34 27.85 9.02
CA GLY A 105 -1.03 28.21 9.36
C GLY A 105 -1.81 27.10 10.08
N ASN A 106 -1.20 25.96 10.40
CA ASN A 106 -1.91 24.85 11.03
C ASN A 106 -2.47 25.30 12.40
N PHE A 107 -3.79 25.19 12.56
CA PHE A 107 -4.50 25.67 13.76
C PHE A 107 -4.01 24.96 15.03
N PHE A 108 -3.82 23.65 14.98
CA PHE A 108 -3.44 22.85 16.14
C PHE A 108 -2.03 23.17 16.60
N VAL A 109 -1.10 23.29 15.64
CA VAL A 109 0.29 23.69 15.92
C VAL A 109 0.32 25.09 16.51
N ARG A 110 -0.31 26.09 15.87
CA ARG A 110 -0.34 27.47 16.39
C ARG A 110 -0.98 27.52 17.79
N ARG A 111 -2.07 26.79 18.02
CA ARG A 111 -2.73 26.72 19.33
C ARG A 111 -1.81 26.15 20.40
N GLY A 112 -1.13 25.04 20.15
CA GLY A 112 -0.15 24.48 21.08
C GLY A 112 0.95 25.48 21.41
N GLN A 113 1.46 26.20 20.41
CA GLN A 113 2.51 27.21 20.60
C GLN A 113 2.02 28.44 21.38
N LEU A 114 0.77 28.89 21.19
CA LEU A 114 0.19 29.96 22.00
C LEU A 114 0.12 29.56 23.48
N ILE A 115 -0.29 28.31 23.77
CA ILE A 115 -0.37 27.79 25.13
C ILE A 115 1.02 27.65 25.74
N ALA A 116 1.99 27.12 24.99
CA ALA A 116 3.38 27.03 25.42
C ALA A 116 3.96 28.42 25.75
N THR A 117 3.70 29.42 24.90
CA THR A 117 4.17 30.79 25.13
C THR A 117 3.55 31.41 26.39
N LEU A 118 2.28 31.11 26.69
CA LEU A 118 1.63 31.52 27.94
C LEU A 118 2.31 30.87 29.16
N LEU A 119 2.63 29.58 29.08
CA LEU A 119 3.37 28.88 30.14
C LEU A 119 4.79 29.44 30.31
N ASP A 120 5.46 29.82 29.22
CA ASP A 120 6.79 30.45 29.26
C ASP A 120 6.73 31.83 29.91
N ALA A 121 5.71 32.64 29.63
CA ALA A 121 5.49 33.91 30.30
C ALA A 121 5.24 33.73 31.80
N ALA A 122 4.43 32.74 32.18
CA ALA A 122 4.19 32.39 33.58
C ALA A 122 5.47 31.90 34.28
N ALA A 123 6.30 31.11 33.59
CA ALA A 123 7.59 30.64 34.09
C ALA A 123 8.58 31.79 34.28
N ARG A 124 8.62 32.74 33.33
CA ARG A 124 9.45 33.96 33.39
C ARG A 124 9.04 34.88 34.54
N ALA A 125 7.74 34.97 34.84
CA ALA A 125 7.23 35.67 36.00
C ALA A 125 7.50 34.94 37.33
N HIS A 126 8.15 33.76 37.30
CA HIS A 126 8.36 32.87 38.44
C HIS A 126 7.07 32.44 39.15
N TYR A 127 5.93 32.48 38.46
CA TYR A 127 4.61 32.27 39.05
C TYR A 127 4.49 30.93 39.78
N TYR A 128 4.95 29.85 39.16
CA TYR A 128 4.90 28.49 39.72
C TYR A 128 5.61 28.33 41.07
N ARG A 129 6.56 29.23 41.41
CA ARG A 129 7.25 29.23 42.71
C ARG A 129 6.47 29.96 43.78
N SER A 130 5.71 30.99 43.40
CA SER A 130 4.86 31.77 44.31
C SER A 130 3.50 31.13 44.53
N ASP A 131 2.90 30.58 43.47
CA ASP A 131 1.61 29.89 43.49
C ASP A 131 1.64 28.78 42.43
N PRO A 132 1.63 27.50 42.83
CA PRO A 132 1.66 26.37 41.91
C PRO A 132 0.28 25.98 41.37
N SER A 133 -0.72 26.89 41.43
CA SER A 133 -2.06 26.69 40.87
C SER A 133 -2.13 27.10 39.39
N PRO A 134 -3.03 26.52 38.58
CA PRO A 134 -3.24 26.94 37.18
C PRO A 134 -4.03 28.27 37.05
N GLU A 135 -4.14 29.07 38.11
CA GLU A 135 -4.86 30.35 38.10
C GLU A 135 -3.91 31.52 37.88
N PHE A 136 -3.67 31.93 36.63
CA PHE A 136 -2.72 33.00 36.36
C PHE A 136 -3.26 34.41 36.68
N PRO A 137 -2.43 35.31 37.23
CA PRO A 137 -2.77 36.72 37.39
C PRO A 137 -2.70 37.47 36.04
N ALA A 138 -3.42 38.61 35.93
CA ALA A 138 -3.55 39.38 34.70
C ALA A 138 -2.21 39.73 34.01
N HIS A 139 -1.19 40.10 34.81
CA HIS A 139 0.13 40.48 34.26
C HIS A 139 0.84 39.34 33.50
N VAL A 140 0.54 38.07 33.81
CA VAL A 140 1.07 36.92 33.06
C VAL A 140 0.47 36.89 31.66
N PHE A 141 -0.84 37.11 31.54
CA PHE A 141 -1.53 37.18 30.25
C PHE A 141 -1.05 38.39 29.41
N GLU A 142 -0.83 39.55 30.03
CA GLU A 142 -0.28 40.73 29.35
C GLU A 142 1.14 40.47 28.81
N SER A 143 2.00 39.86 29.63
CA SER A 143 3.35 39.47 29.20
C SER A 143 3.32 38.42 28.09
N ALA A 144 2.45 37.41 28.20
CA ALA A 144 2.28 36.38 27.18
C ALA A 144 1.78 36.98 25.87
N MET A 145 0.82 37.90 25.92
CA MET A 145 0.28 38.59 24.75
C MET A 145 1.37 39.37 24.01
N THR A 146 2.23 40.08 24.74
CA THR A 146 3.37 40.80 24.14
C THR A 146 4.27 39.83 23.36
N MET A 147 4.67 38.72 23.98
CA MET A 147 5.50 37.70 23.33
C MET A 147 4.80 37.06 22.11
N ILE A 148 3.49 36.78 22.22
CA ILE A 148 2.70 36.20 21.16
C ILE A 148 2.59 37.13 19.95
N LEU A 149 2.35 38.42 20.17
CA LEU A 149 2.25 39.40 19.09
C LEU A 149 3.59 39.57 18.36
N ASP A 150 4.71 39.53 19.09
CA ASP A 150 6.06 39.58 18.50
C ASP A 150 6.37 38.35 17.63
N ILE A 151 5.92 37.15 18.04
CA ILE A 151 6.21 35.89 17.33
C ILE A 151 5.23 35.61 16.19
N PHE A 152 3.93 35.81 16.42
CA PHE A 152 2.86 35.37 15.52
C PHE A 152 2.14 36.52 14.80
N GLY A 153 2.44 37.77 15.15
CA GLY A 153 1.83 38.97 14.58
C GLY A 153 0.46 39.33 15.18
N GLU A 154 -0.02 40.53 14.84
CA GLU A 154 -1.19 41.16 15.46
C GLU A 154 -2.52 40.41 15.26
N ARG A 155 -2.60 39.60 14.21
CA ARG A 155 -3.85 38.94 13.80
C ARG A 155 -4.02 37.53 14.35
N VAL A 156 -3.05 36.99 15.08
CA VAL A 156 -3.04 35.56 15.47
C VAL A 156 -4.30 35.11 16.19
N LEU A 157 -4.80 35.89 17.15
CA LEU A 157 -6.01 35.53 17.89
C LEU A 157 -7.27 35.64 17.03
N ALA A 158 -7.36 36.66 16.19
CA ALA A 158 -8.48 36.86 15.27
C ALA A 158 -8.52 35.75 14.20
N ASP A 159 -7.38 35.41 13.60
CA ASP A 159 -7.26 34.33 12.61
C ASP A 159 -7.60 32.96 13.22
N MET A 160 -7.42 32.80 14.53
CA MET A 160 -7.72 31.57 15.26
C MET A 160 -9.09 31.52 15.92
N ASP A 161 -9.88 32.59 15.78
CA ASP A 161 -11.19 32.75 16.44
C ASP A 161 -11.08 32.58 17.97
N ILE A 162 -10.05 33.18 18.55
CA ILE A 162 -9.79 33.22 19.99
C ILE A 162 -10.06 34.64 20.49
N ALA A 163 -11.01 34.79 21.41
CA ALA A 163 -11.38 36.10 21.94
C ALA A 163 -10.23 36.79 22.70
N ASN A 164 -9.55 36.05 23.59
CA ASN A 164 -8.38 36.48 24.36
C ASN A 164 -7.69 35.26 24.99
N LEU A 165 -6.51 35.47 25.59
CA LEU A 165 -5.71 34.39 26.19
C LEU A 165 -6.36 33.80 27.44
N GLU A 166 -7.11 34.61 28.19
CA GLU A 166 -7.84 34.19 29.38
C GLU A 166 -8.92 33.18 29.03
N ALA A 167 -9.69 33.43 27.96
CA ALA A 167 -10.70 32.51 27.44
C ALA A 167 -10.07 31.23 26.88
N LEU A 168 -8.92 31.33 26.23
CA LEU A 168 -8.16 30.16 25.78
C LEU A 168 -7.72 29.32 26.97
N TRP A 169 -7.11 29.94 27.99
CA TRP A 169 -6.61 29.26 29.18
C TRP A 169 -7.73 28.65 30.02
N ALA A 170 -8.87 29.34 30.16
CA ALA A 170 -10.04 28.84 30.88
C ALA A 170 -10.57 27.51 30.31
N ARG A 171 -10.38 27.26 29.01
CA ARG A 171 -10.73 25.99 28.35
C ARG A 171 -9.74 24.86 28.62
N ILE A 172 -8.48 25.20 28.91
CA ILE A 172 -7.38 24.23 29.03
C ILE A 172 -7.10 23.86 30.48
N ARG A 173 -7.18 24.84 31.39
CA ARG A 173 -6.92 24.63 32.83
C ARG A 173 -7.65 23.44 33.45
N PRO A 174 -8.87 23.02 33.04
CA PRO A 174 -9.52 21.86 33.64
C PRO A 174 -8.81 20.52 33.37
N ALA A 175 -7.93 20.46 32.36
CA ALA A 175 -7.11 19.29 32.07
C ALA A 175 -5.95 19.11 33.07
N ILE A 176 -5.58 20.17 33.80
CA ILE A 176 -4.49 20.16 34.79
C ILE A 176 -5.08 19.71 36.13
N SER A 177 -4.77 18.48 36.52
CA SER A 177 -5.27 17.89 37.76
C SER A 177 -4.28 18.02 38.92
N GLU A 178 -2.99 18.19 38.63
CA GLU A 178 -1.93 18.31 39.65
C GLU A 178 -1.19 19.66 39.61
N PRO A 179 -0.89 20.26 40.79
CA PRO A 179 -0.08 21.48 40.87
C PRO A 179 1.37 21.23 40.44
N ALA A 180 2.02 22.27 39.89
CA ALA A 180 3.40 22.17 39.40
C ALA A 180 4.38 21.95 40.57
N ARG A 181 5.16 20.87 40.56
CA ARG A 181 6.08 20.52 41.65
C ARG A 181 7.54 20.86 41.33
N ARG A 182 7.94 20.67 40.07
CA ARG A 182 9.30 20.89 39.57
C ARG A 182 9.36 22.01 38.52
N GLY A 183 8.20 22.45 38.03
CA GLY A 183 8.05 23.57 37.11
C GLY A 183 6.80 23.40 36.24
N LEU A 184 6.50 24.40 35.41
CA LEU A 184 5.33 24.35 34.52
C LEU A 184 5.42 23.28 33.42
N ALA A 185 6.60 22.70 33.20
CA ALA A 185 6.78 21.52 32.37
C ALA A 185 5.97 20.31 32.88
N ASP A 186 5.67 20.22 34.19
CA ASP A 186 4.82 19.18 34.77
C ASP A 186 3.37 19.25 34.25
N TRP A 187 2.92 20.44 33.82
CA TRP A 187 1.60 20.63 33.23
C TRP A 187 1.57 20.36 31.74
N VAL A 188 2.68 20.55 31.03
CA VAL A 188 2.76 20.30 29.59
C VAL A 188 2.35 18.86 29.27
N GLY A 189 2.78 17.88 30.09
CA GLY A 189 2.36 16.48 29.93
C GLY A 189 0.89 16.18 30.26
N GLN A 190 0.16 17.14 30.82
CA GLN A 190 -1.28 17.03 31.14
C GLN A 190 -2.15 17.78 30.11
N ILE A 191 -1.56 18.59 29.23
CA ILE A 191 -2.27 19.39 28.22
C ILE A 191 -2.09 18.70 26.86
N PRO A 192 -3.12 17.98 26.34
CA PRO A 192 -3.00 17.23 25.09
C PRO A 192 -2.64 18.11 23.88
N GLU A 193 -2.93 19.40 23.93
CA GLU A 193 -2.65 20.34 22.85
C GLU A 193 -1.21 20.86 22.78
N VAL A 194 -0.38 20.63 23.82
CA VAL A 194 1.02 21.06 23.82
C VAL A 194 1.92 19.84 23.60
N PRO A 195 2.73 19.82 22.54
CA PRO A 195 3.65 18.71 22.31
C PRO A 195 4.70 18.66 23.41
N THR A 196 4.93 17.48 23.95
CA THR A 196 5.96 17.19 24.97
C THR A 196 7.30 16.80 24.35
N ARG A 197 7.30 16.38 23.07
CA ARG A 197 8.50 15.98 22.33
C ARG A 197 8.61 16.73 21.00
N LEU A 198 9.85 16.98 20.57
CA LEU A 198 10.20 17.70 19.34
C LEU A 198 9.62 17.08 18.04
N PHE A 199 9.27 15.78 18.09
CA PHE A 199 8.76 15.01 16.94
C PHE A 199 7.44 14.31 17.26
N GLU A 200 6.71 14.79 18.28
CA GLU A 200 5.39 14.27 18.61
C GLU A 200 4.37 14.67 17.54
N THR A 201 3.43 13.79 17.27
CA THR A 201 2.46 14.07 16.22
C THR A 201 1.35 14.95 16.73
N ILE A 202 1.17 16.09 16.06
CA ILE A 202 0.13 17.09 16.37
C ILE A 202 -1.04 16.98 15.39
N ASN A 203 -0.82 16.39 14.21
CA ASN A 203 -1.78 16.40 13.10
C ASN A 203 -2.70 15.16 13.08
N LEU A 204 -2.42 14.11 13.85
CA LEU A 204 -3.30 12.94 13.96
C LEU A 204 -3.63 12.68 15.42
N PRO A 205 -4.80 12.07 15.72
CA PRO A 205 -5.09 11.61 17.07
C PRO A 205 -4.00 10.64 17.57
N ALA A 206 -3.52 10.87 18.78
CA ALA A 206 -2.62 9.94 19.46
C ALA A 206 -3.39 8.78 20.09
N VAL A 207 -2.77 7.60 20.10
CA VAL A 207 -3.27 6.37 20.73
C VAL A 207 -2.19 5.79 21.62
N GLU A 208 -2.55 5.48 22.86
CA GLU A 208 -1.67 4.82 23.81
C GLU A 208 -1.59 3.32 23.48
N VAL A 209 -0.42 2.82 23.08
CA VAL A 209 -0.20 1.39 22.84
C VAL A 209 0.46 0.75 24.06
N CYS A 210 -0.24 -0.21 24.66
CA CYS A 210 0.19 -0.97 25.84
C CYS A 210 0.81 -2.30 25.41
N PHE A 211 1.99 -2.61 25.94
CA PHE A 211 2.77 -3.81 25.61
C PHE A 211 3.73 -4.20 26.74
N ASP A 212 4.26 -5.42 26.70
CA ASP A 212 5.33 -5.85 27.61
C ASP A 212 6.71 -5.61 26.98
N ASP A 213 7.63 -4.92 27.68
CA ASP A 213 8.99 -4.70 27.20
C ASP A 213 9.85 -5.99 27.21
N ASP A 214 11.12 -5.89 26.79
CA ASP A 214 12.04 -7.04 26.72
C ASP A 214 12.34 -7.71 28.08
N ASP A 215 12.03 -7.01 29.19
CA ASP A 215 12.14 -7.47 30.57
C ASP A 215 10.76 -7.90 31.15
N ARG A 216 9.73 -7.97 30.30
CA ARG A 216 8.33 -8.30 30.65
C ARG A 216 7.70 -7.32 31.63
N ARG A 217 8.08 -6.05 31.56
CA ARG A 217 7.43 -4.96 32.29
C ARG A 217 6.38 -4.32 31.39
N GLU A 218 5.20 -4.12 31.95
CA GLU A 218 4.13 -3.41 31.27
C GLU A 218 4.56 -1.96 31.01
N CYS A 219 4.47 -1.57 29.74
CA CYS A 219 4.86 -0.27 29.23
C CYS A 219 3.76 0.27 28.32
N ASN A 220 3.75 1.59 28.15
CA ASN A 220 2.88 2.31 27.23
C ASN A 220 3.70 3.22 26.32
N LYS A 221 3.17 3.47 25.12
CA LYS A 221 3.77 4.39 24.16
C LYS A 221 2.69 5.05 23.32
N ASP A 222 2.71 6.37 23.26
CA ASP A 222 1.86 7.14 22.35
C ASP A 222 2.35 7.00 20.90
N GLU A 223 1.41 6.70 20.01
CA GLU A 223 1.63 6.55 18.57
C GLU A 223 0.49 7.22 17.79
N ASP A 224 0.78 7.57 16.54
CA ASP A 224 -0.24 8.01 15.59
C ASP A 224 -1.33 6.96 15.40
N ILE A 225 -2.60 7.37 15.43
CA ILE A 225 -3.73 6.44 15.27
C ILE A 225 -3.63 5.60 13.99
N SER A 226 -3.20 6.20 12.87
CA SER A 226 -3.02 5.49 11.60
C SER A 226 -2.02 4.32 11.74
N LEU A 227 -0.90 4.58 12.42
CA LEU A 227 0.14 3.58 12.66
C LEU A 227 -0.24 2.57 13.74
N ALA A 228 -0.86 3.04 14.84
CA ALA A 228 -1.32 2.20 15.93
C ALA A 228 -2.36 1.18 15.45
N LEU A 229 -3.38 1.62 14.70
CA LEU A 229 -4.40 0.72 14.15
C LEU A 229 -3.80 -0.33 13.21
N SER A 230 -2.86 0.05 12.33
CA SER A 230 -2.20 -0.90 11.43
C SER A 230 -1.32 -1.92 12.18
N THR A 231 -0.60 -1.47 13.21
CA THR A 231 0.29 -2.32 14.01
C THR A 231 -0.50 -3.27 14.93
N CYS A 232 -1.66 -2.84 15.40
CA CYS A 232 -2.59 -3.61 16.24
C CYS A 232 -3.65 -4.37 15.41
N ALA A 233 -3.49 -4.46 14.08
CA ALA A 233 -4.34 -5.30 13.27
C ALA A 233 -4.20 -6.77 13.73
N PRO A 234 -5.31 -7.51 13.96
CA PRO A 234 -5.26 -8.92 14.35
C PRO A 234 -4.38 -9.75 13.40
N GLY A 235 -3.42 -10.50 13.96
CA GLY A 235 -2.46 -11.32 13.24
C GLY A 235 -1.15 -10.64 12.85
N THR A 236 -1.03 -9.31 13.00
CA THR A 236 0.20 -8.58 12.70
C THR A 236 1.26 -8.79 13.78
N ALA A 237 2.32 -9.51 13.44
CA ALA A 237 3.51 -9.61 14.28
C ALA A 237 4.39 -8.36 14.11
N THR A 238 4.76 -7.71 15.21
CA THR A 238 5.57 -6.47 15.19
C THR A 238 6.67 -6.50 16.26
N ARG A 239 7.83 -5.91 15.94
CA ARG A 239 8.93 -5.64 16.89
C ARG A 239 9.09 -4.15 17.18
N ARG A 240 8.04 -3.36 16.91
CA ARG A 240 8.09 -1.90 17.10
C ARG A 240 8.32 -1.50 18.57
N TYR A 241 7.87 -2.33 19.50
CA TYR A 241 7.85 -2.03 20.93
C TYR A 241 8.85 -2.85 21.76
N GLY A 242 9.60 -3.77 21.13
CA GLY A 242 10.62 -4.59 21.80
C GLY A 242 11.74 -4.98 20.85
N LEU A 243 12.97 -5.03 21.34
CA LEU A 243 14.11 -5.48 20.51
C LEU A 243 14.13 -6.99 20.40
N ARG A 244 13.86 -7.72 21.49
CA ARG A 244 13.86 -9.18 21.53
C ARG A 244 12.45 -9.75 21.47
N ILE A 245 11.45 -9.02 21.93
CA ILE A 245 10.07 -9.48 21.91
C ILE A 245 9.37 -9.07 20.61
N ALA A 246 8.59 -9.99 20.05
CA ALA A 246 7.59 -9.68 19.05
C ALA A 246 6.20 -9.66 19.70
N HIS A 247 5.43 -8.62 19.37
CA HIS A 247 4.08 -8.37 19.84
C HIS A 247 3.07 -8.60 18.73
N TRP A 248 1.81 -8.85 19.08
CA TRP A 248 0.72 -8.98 18.12
C TRP A 248 -0.64 -8.82 18.80
N VAL A 249 -1.70 -8.85 17.98
CA VAL A 249 -3.08 -9.05 18.45
C VAL A 249 -3.53 -10.42 17.95
N ARG A 250 -4.00 -11.27 18.85
CA ARG A 250 -4.45 -12.63 18.49
C ARG A 250 -5.64 -12.53 17.51
N PRO A 251 -5.57 -13.15 16.32
CA PRO A 251 -6.68 -13.15 15.38
C PRO A 251 -7.75 -14.17 15.79
N LEU A 252 -9.00 -13.71 15.87
CA LEU A 252 -10.16 -14.56 16.08
C LEU A 252 -10.85 -14.84 14.74
N ALA A 253 -11.67 -15.89 14.68
CA ALA A 253 -12.39 -16.26 13.45
C ALA A 253 -13.86 -15.85 13.55
N GLY A 254 -14.44 -15.39 12.45
CA GLY A 254 -15.86 -15.03 12.39
C GLY A 254 -16.18 -13.74 13.17
N LEU A 255 -17.27 -13.77 13.92
CA LEU A 255 -17.71 -12.62 14.72
C LEU A 255 -16.98 -12.61 16.05
N ALA A 256 -16.17 -11.60 16.30
CA ALA A 256 -15.55 -11.42 17.62
C ALA A 256 -15.13 -9.96 17.85
N PRO A 257 -15.17 -9.46 19.11
CA PRO A 257 -14.70 -8.13 19.44
C PRO A 257 -13.22 -7.93 19.09
N TRP A 258 -12.82 -6.70 18.85
CA TRP A 258 -11.41 -6.40 18.62
C TRP A 258 -10.68 -6.43 19.97
N ALA A 259 -9.96 -7.52 20.24
CA ALA A 259 -9.31 -7.78 21.53
C ALA A 259 -8.26 -6.75 21.95
N ALA A 260 -7.75 -5.95 21.01
CA ALA A 260 -6.82 -4.88 21.32
C ALA A 260 -7.48 -3.70 22.05
N VAL A 261 -8.79 -3.53 21.90
CA VAL A 261 -9.55 -2.42 22.46
C VAL A 261 -10.11 -2.82 23.83
N ASP A 262 -9.88 -1.99 24.85
CA ASP A 262 -10.49 -2.14 26.18
C ASP A 262 -11.90 -1.52 26.18
N HIS A 263 -12.92 -2.32 25.86
CA HIS A 263 -14.32 -1.88 25.77
C HIS A 263 -14.91 -1.37 27.10
N GLY A 264 -14.21 -1.55 28.23
CA GLY A 264 -14.59 -1.00 29.52
C GLY A 264 -14.16 0.46 29.73
N ARG A 265 -13.28 1.00 28.88
CA ARG A 265 -12.81 2.40 28.94
C ARG A 265 -13.68 3.34 28.11
N ASP A 266 -13.65 4.61 28.48
CA ASP A 266 -14.28 5.68 27.71
C ASP A 266 -13.44 6.04 26.47
N HIS A 267 -13.92 5.60 25.31
CA HIS A 267 -13.37 5.90 24.01
C HIS A 267 -14.20 6.97 23.29
N ASP A 268 -13.53 7.80 22.49
CA ASP A 268 -14.25 8.74 21.64
C ASP A 268 -15.05 8.00 20.56
N SER A 269 -16.14 8.61 20.10
CA SER A 269 -16.86 8.11 18.94
C SER A 269 -17.40 9.23 18.08
N PHE A 270 -17.55 8.95 16.79
CA PHE A 270 -18.03 9.91 15.80
C PHE A 270 -18.96 9.23 14.80
N GLU A 271 -19.78 10.03 14.12
CA GLU A 271 -20.52 9.58 12.96
C GLU A 271 -19.71 9.98 11.71
N PRO A 272 -19.33 9.02 10.84
CA PRO A 272 -18.56 9.34 9.64
C PRO A 272 -19.37 10.24 8.69
N VAL A 273 -20.69 10.02 8.64
CA VAL A 273 -21.66 10.79 7.85
C VAL A 273 -22.90 11.01 8.70
N VAL A 274 -23.48 12.20 8.62
CA VAL A 274 -24.73 12.53 9.33
C VAL A 274 -25.90 11.82 8.65
N GLY A 275 -26.73 11.13 9.43
CA GLY A 275 -27.92 10.42 8.91
C GLY A 275 -27.94 8.92 9.20
N GLY A 276 -27.04 8.42 10.06
CA GLY A 276 -27.05 7.04 10.54
C GLY A 276 -26.64 6.01 9.48
N LEU A 277 -27.16 4.79 9.60
CA LEU A 277 -26.72 3.64 8.79
C LEU A 277 -27.05 3.78 7.30
N GLU A 278 -28.20 4.36 6.95
CA GLU A 278 -28.60 4.53 5.55
C GLU A 278 -27.67 5.52 4.82
N ALA A 279 -27.35 6.65 5.46
CA ALA A 279 -26.39 7.62 4.95
C ALA A 279 -24.99 6.99 4.81
N LEU A 280 -24.55 6.22 5.81
CA LEU A 280 -23.28 5.49 5.73
C LEU A 280 -23.25 4.49 4.57
N ARG A 281 -24.36 3.77 4.31
CA ARG A 281 -24.46 2.83 3.18
C ARG A 281 -24.31 3.53 1.83
N GLY A 282 -24.84 4.74 1.67
CA GLY A 282 -24.64 5.56 0.46
C GLY A 282 -23.18 5.98 0.21
N GLU A 283 -22.34 5.93 1.25
CA GLU A 283 -20.91 6.23 1.18
C GLU A 283 -20.02 4.97 1.14
N LEU A 284 -20.62 3.78 1.15
CA LEU A 284 -19.91 2.51 1.08
C LEU A 284 -20.19 1.76 -0.23
N PRO A 285 -19.18 1.09 -0.83
CA PRO A 285 -19.37 0.19 -1.96
C PRO A 285 -20.49 -0.83 -1.72
N ARG A 286 -21.34 -1.05 -2.74
CA ARG A 286 -22.52 -1.92 -2.65
C ARG A 286 -22.18 -3.37 -2.27
N TYR A 287 -21.02 -3.88 -2.69
CA TYR A 287 -20.58 -5.22 -2.34
C TYR A 287 -20.24 -5.36 -0.85
N LEU A 288 -19.86 -4.27 -0.17
CA LEU A 288 -19.55 -4.27 1.26
C LEU A 288 -20.80 -4.24 2.15
N HIS A 289 -21.97 -3.84 1.62
CA HIS A 289 -23.21 -3.81 2.40
C HIS A 289 -23.57 -5.19 2.96
N THR A 290 -23.27 -6.25 2.20
CA THR A 290 -23.49 -7.63 2.63
C THR A 290 -22.40 -8.11 3.60
N GLU A 291 -21.15 -7.68 3.41
CA GLU A 291 -20.04 -8.01 4.32
C GLU A 291 -20.29 -7.44 5.72
N ILE A 292 -20.75 -6.19 5.77
CA ILE A 292 -21.06 -5.47 7.02
C ILE A 292 -22.42 -5.91 7.59
N GLY A 293 -23.40 -6.23 6.74
CA GLY A 293 -24.73 -6.69 7.14
C GLY A 293 -25.70 -5.58 7.56
N ASP A 294 -26.88 -5.98 8.04
CA ASP A 294 -27.97 -5.08 8.45
C ASP A 294 -27.90 -4.64 9.92
N HIS A 295 -27.15 -5.34 10.74
CA HIS A 295 -27.04 -5.06 12.17
C HIS A 295 -25.67 -4.45 12.48
N VAL A 296 -25.59 -3.12 12.45
CA VAL A 296 -24.34 -2.36 12.53
C VAL A 296 -24.53 -1.18 13.47
N MET A 297 -23.52 -0.92 14.29
CA MET A 297 -23.42 0.31 15.07
C MET A 297 -22.88 1.43 14.17
N PRO A 298 -23.69 2.45 13.79
CA PRO A 298 -23.26 3.48 12.84
C PRO A 298 -22.21 4.43 13.43
N ARG A 299 -22.14 4.54 14.76
CA ARG A 299 -21.09 5.30 15.45
C ARG A 299 -19.79 4.51 15.44
N VAL A 300 -18.74 5.17 14.95
CA VAL A 300 -17.39 4.63 14.86
C VAL A 300 -16.66 4.93 16.16
N ILE A 301 -16.05 3.93 16.77
CA ILE A 301 -15.18 4.08 17.94
C ILE A 301 -13.80 4.54 17.48
N ARG A 302 -13.28 5.60 18.10
CA ARG A 302 -11.89 6.03 17.99
C ARG A 302 -11.13 5.53 19.24
N PRO A 303 -10.35 4.45 19.13
CA PRO A 303 -9.61 3.92 20.27
C PRO A 303 -8.64 4.97 20.81
N ARG A 304 -8.63 5.15 22.13
CA ARG A 304 -7.63 5.96 22.85
C ARG A 304 -6.46 5.12 23.35
N GLN A 305 -6.69 3.82 23.52
CA GLN A 305 -5.71 2.86 24.00
C GLN A 305 -5.88 1.56 23.22
N LEU A 306 -4.77 0.91 22.88
CA LEU A 306 -4.73 -0.40 22.26
C LEU A 306 -3.73 -1.29 23.01
N ARG A 307 -4.07 -2.54 23.27
CA ARG A 307 -3.20 -3.50 23.94
C ARG A 307 -2.68 -4.57 22.99
N LEU A 308 -1.39 -4.85 23.08
CA LEU A 308 -0.73 -5.94 22.38
C LEU A 308 -0.41 -7.10 23.33
N GLU A 309 -0.51 -8.32 22.81
CA GLU A 309 -0.03 -9.54 23.44
C GLU A 309 1.39 -9.87 22.99
N THR A 310 2.12 -10.65 23.78
CA THR A 310 3.42 -11.19 23.39
C THR A 310 3.25 -12.43 22.50
N LEU A 311 3.79 -12.38 21.27
CA LEU A 311 3.79 -13.51 20.33
C LEU A 311 4.93 -14.50 20.60
N GLY A 312 6.10 -13.98 20.95
CA GLY A 312 7.31 -14.77 21.15
C GLY A 312 8.56 -13.91 21.28
N ARG A 313 9.73 -14.55 21.30
CA ARG A 313 11.02 -13.90 21.58
C ARG A 313 12.11 -14.34 20.62
N PHE A 314 12.97 -13.40 20.27
CA PHE A 314 14.21 -13.61 19.54
C PHE A 314 15.40 -13.75 20.49
N HIS A 315 16.26 -14.73 20.17
CA HIS A 315 17.57 -14.94 20.77
C HIS A 315 18.62 -14.85 19.65
N GLY A 316 19.05 -13.63 19.33
CA GLY A 316 19.82 -13.37 18.11
C GLY A 316 18.95 -13.60 16.88
N ALA A 317 19.36 -14.50 15.98
CA ALA A 317 18.57 -14.89 14.82
C ALA A 317 17.52 -16.00 15.11
N LEU A 318 17.61 -16.65 16.28
CA LEU A 318 16.70 -17.74 16.64
C LEU A 318 15.36 -17.19 17.14
N TRP A 319 14.27 -17.80 16.68
CA TRP A 319 12.90 -17.47 17.07
C TRP A 319 12.34 -18.51 18.05
N THR A 320 11.71 -18.06 19.13
CA THR A 320 10.99 -18.89 20.08
C THR A 320 9.54 -18.41 20.21
N PRO A 321 8.57 -19.14 19.63
CA PRO A 321 7.16 -18.77 19.70
C PRO A 321 6.58 -19.06 21.08
N TYR A 322 5.72 -18.17 21.59
CA TYR A 322 4.92 -18.41 22.79
C TYR A 322 3.49 -18.82 22.46
N VAL A 323 3.10 -18.69 21.19
CA VAL A 323 1.80 -19.12 20.66
C VAL A 323 2.03 -20.25 19.68
N GLY A 324 1.26 -21.32 19.85
CA GLY A 324 1.21 -22.47 18.94
C GLY A 324 -0.17 -22.60 18.30
N TYR A 325 -0.22 -23.34 17.20
CA TYR A 325 -1.46 -23.70 16.53
C TYR A 325 -1.80 -25.17 16.77
N ASP A 326 -2.98 -25.41 17.36
CA ASP A 326 -3.58 -26.72 17.50
C ASP A 326 -4.38 -27.02 16.22
N ARG A 327 -3.90 -28.00 15.45
CA ARG A 327 -4.50 -28.40 14.17
C ARG A 327 -5.78 -29.20 14.35
N ASP A 328 -5.89 -29.95 15.45
CA ASP A 328 -7.03 -30.85 15.68
C ASP A 328 -8.28 -30.05 16.05
N HIS A 329 -8.09 -28.99 16.84
CA HIS A 329 -9.16 -28.10 17.27
C HIS A 329 -9.28 -26.81 16.44
N ASN A 330 -8.32 -26.55 15.53
CA ASN A 330 -8.20 -25.29 14.78
C ASN A 330 -8.21 -24.07 15.72
N GLU A 331 -7.30 -24.06 16.69
CA GLU A 331 -7.21 -23.01 17.71
C GLU A 331 -5.79 -22.52 17.95
N LEU A 332 -5.68 -21.26 18.37
CA LEU A 332 -4.43 -20.64 18.79
C LEU A 332 -4.29 -20.80 20.30
N VAL A 333 -3.26 -21.52 20.73
CA VAL A 333 -3.02 -21.90 22.13
C VAL A 333 -1.65 -21.44 22.59
N ASN A 334 -1.43 -21.39 23.91
CA ASN A 334 -0.11 -21.10 24.44
C ASN A 334 0.82 -22.30 24.17
N ALA A 335 1.95 -22.04 23.51
CA ALA A 335 2.90 -23.07 23.11
C ALA A 335 3.54 -23.78 24.31
N ASN A 336 3.56 -23.15 25.49
CA ASN A 336 4.21 -23.68 26.70
C ASN A 336 3.31 -24.60 27.53
N THR A 337 2.02 -24.73 27.23
CA THR A 337 1.03 -25.44 28.07
C THR A 337 0.57 -26.79 27.51
N GLY A 338 1.00 -27.20 26.31
CA GLY A 338 0.54 -28.43 25.64
C GLY A 338 1.51 -29.61 25.74
N ALA A 339 0.99 -30.81 25.98
CA ALA A 339 1.74 -32.08 26.03
C ALA A 339 2.03 -32.68 24.63
N GLY A 340 2.10 -31.86 23.58
CA GLY A 340 2.34 -32.29 22.19
C GLY A 340 3.11 -31.24 21.38
N THR A 341 3.69 -31.64 20.26
CA THR A 341 4.39 -30.76 19.30
C THR A 341 3.40 -29.85 18.58
N LEU A 342 3.05 -28.72 19.20
CA LEU A 342 2.30 -27.64 18.57
C LEU A 342 3.19 -26.92 17.54
N ALA A 343 2.64 -26.62 16.36
CA ALA A 343 3.35 -25.81 15.37
C ALA A 343 3.38 -24.35 15.83
N GLY A 344 4.58 -23.80 16.02
CA GLY A 344 4.76 -22.45 16.53
C GLY A 344 4.38 -21.38 15.51
N ILE A 345 3.75 -20.29 15.95
CA ILE A 345 3.43 -19.17 15.07
C ILE A 345 4.72 -18.42 14.70
N ASN A 346 4.91 -18.20 13.41
CA ASN A 346 6.08 -17.51 12.86
C ASN A 346 5.87 -15.97 12.90
N PRO A 347 6.93 -15.18 13.18
CA PRO A 347 6.86 -13.72 13.28
C PRO A 347 6.69 -13.03 11.91
N LYS A 348 6.63 -13.80 10.81
CA LYS A 348 6.24 -13.31 9.48
C LYS A 348 4.72 -13.28 9.27
N SER A 349 3.93 -13.68 10.27
CA SER A 349 2.47 -13.55 10.23
C SER A 349 2.04 -12.08 10.12
N GLN A 350 1.01 -11.81 9.33
CA GLN A 350 0.56 -10.45 9.01
C GLN A 350 -0.96 -10.35 9.07
N GLY A 351 -1.46 -9.20 9.53
CA GLY A 351 -2.86 -8.84 9.56
C GLY A 351 -3.12 -7.54 8.80
N ASN A 352 -4.30 -7.44 8.19
CA ASN A 352 -4.78 -6.21 7.55
C ASN A 352 -6.18 -5.91 8.05
N LEU A 353 -6.45 -4.65 8.39
CA LEU A 353 -7.80 -4.22 8.72
C LEU A 353 -8.65 -4.12 7.44
N ASN A 354 -9.88 -4.64 7.52
CA ASN A 354 -10.90 -4.46 6.50
C ASN A 354 -11.63 -3.15 6.77
N GLY A 355 -11.47 -2.21 5.84
CA GLY A 355 -11.98 -0.85 5.98
C GLY A 355 -12.23 -0.15 4.66
N PHE A 356 -12.80 1.05 4.75
CA PHE A 356 -13.04 1.95 3.63
C PHE A 356 -12.88 3.40 4.07
N ILE A 357 -12.71 4.29 3.10
CA ILE A 357 -12.55 5.72 3.32
C ILE A 357 -13.85 6.43 2.93
N VAL A 358 -14.36 7.24 3.83
CA VAL A 358 -15.53 8.09 3.62
C VAL A 358 -15.08 9.55 3.57
N CYS A 359 -15.56 10.31 2.59
CA CYS A 359 -15.10 11.66 2.33
C CYS A 359 -16.28 12.64 2.16
N ASP A 360 -16.30 13.73 2.93
CA ASP A 360 -17.23 14.86 2.77
C ASP A 360 -16.43 16.08 2.28
N ALA A 361 -16.47 16.33 0.97
CA ALA A 361 -15.79 17.44 0.30
C ALA A 361 -16.80 18.46 -0.25
N ARG A 362 -17.13 19.47 0.56
CA ARG A 362 -18.22 20.43 0.28
C ARG A 362 -17.83 21.43 -0.78
N ARG A 363 -18.49 21.43 -1.94
CA ARG A 363 -18.10 22.28 -3.07
C ARG A 363 -18.15 23.77 -2.70
N GLU A 364 -19.17 24.18 -1.98
CA GLU A 364 -19.41 25.56 -1.53
C GLU A 364 -18.36 26.10 -0.55
N ARG A 365 -17.57 25.21 0.06
CA ARG A 365 -16.44 25.58 0.93
C ARG A 365 -15.07 25.48 0.23
N GLY A 366 -15.02 24.93 -0.98
CA GLY A 366 -13.82 24.81 -1.77
C GLY A 366 -13.52 26.10 -2.55
N HIS A 367 -12.24 26.49 -2.61
CA HIS A 367 -11.81 27.64 -3.40
C HIS A 367 -11.58 27.19 -4.85
N PRO A 368 -12.26 27.77 -5.85
CA PRO A 368 -12.09 27.35 -7.24
C PRO A 368 -10.71 27.76 -7.78
N HIS A 369 -10.11 26.88 -8.57
CA HIS A 369 -8.86 27.10 -9.30
C HIS A 369 -9.05 26.79 -10.79
N ALA A 370 -8.52 27.64 -11.66
CA ALA A 370 -8.50 27.42 -13.10
C ALA A 370 -7.40 26.41 -13.45
N VAL A 371 -7.72 25.43 -14.30
CA VAL A 371 -6.80 24.34 -14.69
C VAL A 371 -6.90 24.05 -16.19
N PRO A 372 -6.60 25.03 -17.07
CA PRO A 372 -6.80 24.88 -18.52
C PRO A 372 -5.99 23.73 -19.13
N ALA A 373 -4.88 23.34 -18.50
CA ALA A 373 -4.08 22.20 -18.90
C ALA A 373 -4.89 20.89 -18.94
N LEU A 374 -5.92 20.76 -18.11
CA LEU A 374 -6.76 19.57 -18.00
C LEU A 374 -8.01 19.61 -18.89
N GLU A 375 -8.27 20.67 -19.64
CA GLU A 375 -9.40 20.67 -20.58
C GLU A 375 -9.15 19.70 -21.75
N PRO A 376 -10.18 18.96 -22.22
CA PRO A 376 -11.60 18.98 -21.80
C PRO A 376 -11.96 17.99 -20.67
N LEU A 377 -10.99 17.35 -20.02
CA LEU A 377 -11.22 16.27 -19.05
C LEU A 377 -11.95 16.74 -17.77
N THR A 378 -11.86 18.03 -17.41
CA THR A 378 -12.41 18.57 -16.15
C THR A 378 -13.35 19.74 -16.37
N THR A 379 -14.31 19.88 -15.46
CA THR A 379 -15.19 21.05 -15.33
C THR A 379 -14.81 21.97 -14.17
N GLY A 380 -13.75 21.64 -13.42
CA GLY A 380 -13.19 22.52 -12.40
C GLY A 380 -12.44 21.80 -11.29
N LEU A 381 -11.51 22.54 -10.68
CA LEU A 381 -10.75 22.16 -9.50
C LEU A 381 -11.13 23.05 -8.31
N TYR A 382 -11.25 22.45 -7.13
CA TYR A 382 -11.51 23.16 -5.87
C TYR A 382 -10.45 22.77 -4.84
N ALA A 383 -9.84 23.77 -4.20
CA ALA A 383 -8.85 23.59 -3.14
C ALA A 383 -9.46 23.84 -1.76
N TYR A 384 -9.08 23.00 -0.81
CA TYR A 384 -9.49 23.06 0.59
C TYR A 384 -8.28 23.36 1.45
N ARG A 385 -8.34 24.47 2.19
CA ARG A 385 -7.29 24.93 3.09
C ARG A 385 -7.91 25.40 4.39
N GLY A 386 -7.28 25.08 5.51
CA GLY A 386 -7.69 25.59 6.81
C GLY A 386 -7.44 27.08 6.93
N THR A 387 -8.43 27.83 7.39
CA THR A 387 -8.37 29.31 7.54
C THR A 387 -7.79 29.76 8.89
N GLY A 388 -7.13 28.87 9.62
CA GLY A 388 -6.59 29.18 10.94
C GLY A 388 -7.59 29.11 12.09
N ALA A 389 -8.92 29.04 11.86
CA ALA A 389 -9.94 28.91 12.91
C ALA A 389 -10.64 27.54 12.89
N LYS A 390 -10.69 26.82 14.03
CA LYS A 390 -11.29 25.46 14.11
C LYS A 390 -12.78 25.42 13.76
N GLN A 391 -13.54 26.46 14.08
CA GLN A 391 -15.01 26.47 13.90
C GLN A 391 -15.44 26.41 12.43
N HIS A 392 -14.60 26.88 11.51
CA HIS A 392 -14.92 26.92 10.09
C HIS A 392 -14.63 25.58 9.38
N GLY A 393 -13.77 24.74 9.98
CA GLY A 393 -13.21 23.54 9.35
C GLY A 393 -12.41 23.89 8.08
N THR A 394 -11.88 22.88 7.41
CA THR A 394 -11.23 23.05 6.10
C THR A 394 -12.23 23.02 4.93
N GLY A 395 -13.45 22.54 5.18
CA GLY A 395 -14.45 22.22 4.15
C GLY A 395 -14.28 20.83 3.53
N LEU A 396 -13.26 20.08 3.97
CA LEU A 396 -12.94 18.73 3.53
C LEU A 396 -12.70 17.84 4.75
N ARG A 397 -13.55 16.83 4.90
CA ARG A 397 -13.49 15.87 6.00
C ARG A 397 -13.26 14.48 5.48
N LEU A 398 -12.37 13.75 6.15
CA LEU A 398 -12.03 12.39 5.82
C LEU A 398 -12.27 11.49 7.02
N SER A 399 -12.82 10.29 6.79
CA SER A 399 -13.00 9.27 7.81
C SER A 399 -12.48 7.94 7.30
N ARG A 400 -11.58 7.32 8.06
CA ARG A 400 -11.16 5.93 7.83
C ARG A 400 -11.94 5.06 8.79
N ILE A 401 -12.69 4.11 8.25
CA ILE A 401 -13.53 3.20 9.03
C ILE A 401 -13.14 1.76 8.77
N TYR A 402 -13.19 0.93 9.81
CA TYR A 402 -12.80 -0.47 9.81
C TYR A 402 -13.88 -1.29 10.54
N TRP A 403 -14.26 -2.43 9.97
CA TRP A 403 -15.28 -3.32 10.53
C TRP A 403 -14.75 -4.74 10.79
N GLY A 404 -13.50 -5.02 10.41
CA GLY A 404 -12.92 -6.35 10.59
C GLY A 404 -11.44 -6.39 10.27
N ALA A 405 -10.89 -7.59 10.22
CA ALA A 405 -9.52 -7.86 9.85
C ALA A 405 -9.38 -9.20 9.13
N GLU A 406 -8.35 -9.31 8.31
CA GLU A 406 -7.93 -10.56 7.69
C GLU A 406 -6.46 -10.81 8.04
N ALA A 407 -6.18 -12.01 8.55
CA ALA A 407 -4.88 -12.41 9.06
C ALA A 407 -4.34 -13.60 8.29
N ARG A 408 -3.14 -13.46 7.71
CA ARG A 408 -2.35 -14.56 7.15
C ARG A 408 -1.39 -15.04 8.23
N ILE A 409 -1.63 -16.25 8.74
CA ILE A 409 -0.87 -16.83 9.83
C ILE A 409 0.07 -17.91 9.28
N ILE A 410 1.35 -17.73 9.55
CA ILE A 410 2.41 -18.65 9.14
C ILE A 410 2.78 -19.50 10.35
N ILE A 411 2.85 -20.81 10.15
CA ILE A 411 3.21 -21.79 11.18
C ILE A 411 4.48 -22.53 10.78
N ASP A 412 5.40 -22.66 11.73
CA ASP A 412 6.61 -23.47 11.57
C ASP A 412 6.26 -24.93 11.88
N VAL A 413 6.21 -25.77 10.85
CA VAL A 413 5.91 -27.21 10.98
C VAL A 413 7.16 -27.97 11.38
N ASN A 414 8.29 -27.65 10.76
CA ASN A 414 9.64 -28.09 11.14
C ASN A 414 10.67 -27.07 10.62
N GLU A 415 11.97 -27.36 10.77
CA GLU A 415 13.07 -26.45 10.40
C GLU A 415 13.04 -26.02 8.92
N TYR A 416 12.51 -26.85 8.02
CA TYR A 416 12.53 -26.64 6.57
C TYR A 416 11.15 -26.36 5.97
N LYS A 417 10.06 -26.62 6.71
CA LYS A 417 8.69 -26.54 6.21
C LYS A 417 7.86 -25.56 7.03
N ARG A 418 7.28 -24.60 6.31
CA ARG A 418 6.24 -23.70 6.81
C ARG A 418 4.93 -24.03 6.13
N ASP A 419 3.85 -23.82 6.86
CA ASP A 419 2.49 -23.87 6.34
C ASP A 419 1.79 -22.56 6.71
N GLU A 420 0.63 -22.31 6.12
CA GLU A 420 -0.13 -21.11 6.38
C GLU A 420 -1.63 -21.34 6.29
N PHE A 421 -2.35 -20.52 7.04
CA PHE A 421 -3.80 -20.42 6.98
C PHE A 421 -4.25 -18.97 7.15
N VAL A 422 -5.49 -18.70 6.75
CA VAL A 422 -6.10 -17.38 6.83
C VAL A 422 -7.17 -17.38 7.92
N ARG A 423 -7.26 -16.29 8.69
CA ARG A 423 -8.41 -16.00 9.57
C ARG A 423 -9.05 -14.68 9.16
N THR A 424 -10.37 -14.71 8.97
CA THR A 424 -11.17 -13.51 8.78
C THR A 424 -11.97 -13.25 10.05
N GLN A 425 -11.89 -12.02 10.54
CA GLN A 425 -12.61 -11.53 11.72
C GLN A 425 -13.49 -10.35 11.32
N THR A 426 -14.75 -10.37 11.76
CA THR A 426 -15.64 -9.20 11.76
C THR A 426 -15.78 -8.72 13.19
N PHE A 427 -15.53 -7.43 13.42
CA PHE A 427 -15.61 -6.83 14.74
C PHE A 427 -17.06 -6.61 15.14
N VAL A 428 -17.40 -7.04 16.35
CA VAL A 428 -18.75 -6.93 16.89
C VAL A 428 -18.75 -6.28 18.27
N ASN A 429 -19.92 -5.83 18.71
CA ASN A 429 -20.10 -5.27 20.04
C ASN A 429 -19.75 -6.30 21.13
N ASP A 430 -18.89 -5.92 22.07
CA ASP A 430 -18.39 -6.82 23.11
C ASP A 430 -19.47 -7.32 24.08
N GLN A 431 -20.38 -6.43 24.48
CA GLN A 431 -21.46 -6.78 25.41
C GLN A 431 -22.43 -7.77 24.76
N GLU A 432 -22.87 -7.49 23.54
CA GLU A 432 -23.75 -8.37 22.78
C GLU A 432 -23.07 -9.71 22.43
N TYR A 433 -21.77 -9.68 22.10
CA TYR A 433 -20.99 -10.89 21.84
C TYR A 433 -20.88 -11.79 23.09
N ALA A 434 -20.68 -11.20 24.27
CA ALA A 434 -20.62 -11.93 25.52
C ALA A 434 -21.96 -12.61 25.85
N GLU A 435 -23.09 -12.00 25.48
CA GLU A 435 -24.43 -12.61 25.60
C GLU A 435 -24.66 -13.71 24.57
N TYR A 436 -24.33 -13.45 23.30
CA TYR A 436 -24.41 -14.38 22.19
C TYR A 436 -23.65 -15.68 22.50
N SER A 437 -22.39 -15.56 22.91
CA SER A 437 -21.50 -16.69 23.18
C SER A 437 -21.93 -17.55 24.37
N ARG A 438 -22.62 -16.97 25.37
CA ARG A 438 -23.08 -17.71 26.56
C ARG A 438 -24.45 -18.37 26.40
N ARG A 439 -25.37 -17.72 25.68
CA ARG A 439 -26.80 -18.09 25.67
C ARG A 439 -27.34 -18.50 24.30
N GLY A 440 -26.52 -18.46 23.24
CA GLY A 440 -26.99 -18.67 21.87
C GLY A 440 -27.98 -17.58 21.43
N GLY A 441 -27.70 -16.32 21.83
CA GLY A 441 -28.56 -15.16 21.60
C GLY A 441 -28.65 -14.69 20.14
N HIS A 442 -29.16 -13.47 19.93
CA HIS A 442 -29.15 -12.86 18.60
C HIS A 442 -27.72 -12.55 18.15
N LYS A 443 -27.48 -12.63 16.83
CA LYS A 443 -26.19 -12.28 16.23
C LYS A 443 -25.80 -10.85 16.63
N PRO A 444 -24.60 -10.62 17.20
CA PRO A 444 -24.21 -9.30 17.69
C PRO A 444 -24.00 -8.30 16.55
N ALA A 445 -24.21 -7.03 16.83
CA ALA A 445 -24.04 -5.93 15.88
C ALA A 445 -22.56 -5.76 15.51
N VAL A 446 -22.31 -5.45 14.24
CA VAL A 446 -20.99 -5.07 13.76
C VAL A 446 -20.59 -3.73 14.37
N GLN A 447 -19.40 -3.68 14.95
CA GLN A 447 -18.84 -2.48 15.58
C GLN A 447 -17.77 -1.88 14.66
N LEU A 448 -17.92 -0.59 14.33
CA LEU A 448 -16.97 0.14 13.51
C LEU A 448 -15.89 0.81 14.37
N TYR A 449 -14.66 0.82 13.88
CA TYR A 449 -13.51 1.50 14.48
C TYR A 449 -12.82 2.40 13.47
N GLY A 450 -12.13 3.44 13.93
CA GLY A 450 -11.37 4.30 13.03
C GLY A 450 -11.16 5.71 13.55
N TYR A 451 -10.98 6.65 12.63
CA TYR A 451 -10.77 8.06 12.95
C TYR A 451 -11.26 8.97 11.84
N GLN A 452 -11.48 10.23 12.20
CA GLN A 452 -11.94 11.30 11.33
C GLN A 452 -11.06 12.52 11.52
N VAL A 453 -10.76 13.22 10.42
CA VAL A 453 -9.96 14.44 10.39
C VAL A 453 -10.59 15.48 9.46
N ASP A 454 -10.49 16.76 9.84
CA ASP A 454 -10.78 17.89 8.94
C ASP A 454 -9.45 18.32 8.28
N THR A 455 -9.28 18.03 6.98
CA THR A 455 -7.97 18.03 6.30
C THR A 455 -7.89 19.01 5.12
N GLU A 456 -6.68 19.28 4.65
CA GLU A 456 -6.42 20.04 3.41
C GLU A 456 -6.32 19.09 2.20
N GLY A 457 -6.67 19.59 1.01
CA GLY A 457 -6.61 18.80 -0.20
C GLY A 457 -7.25 19.48 -1.41
N ILE A 458 -7.47 18.70 -2.45
CA ILE A 458 -8.09 19.13 -3.71
C ILE A 458 -9.25 18.23 -4.11
N ARG A 459 -10.21 18.80 -4.82
CA ARG A 459 -11.34 18.11 -5.44
C ARG A 459 -11.40 18.48 -6.92
N LEU A 460 -11.20 17.49 -7.77
CA LEU A 460 -11.31 17.59 -9.22
C LEU A 460 -12.65 17.04 -9.68
N ARG A 461 -13.44 17.84 -10.39
CA ARG A 461 -14.68 17.38 -11.05
C ARG A 461 -14.37 17.06 -12.50
N LEU A 462 -14.50 15.80 -12.90
CA LEU A 462 -14.32 15.40 -14.29
C LEU A 462 -15.55 15.77 -15.12
N ASP A 463 -15.36 15.95 -16.42
CA ASP A 463 -16.45 16.16 -17.36
C ASP A 463 -17.13 14.82 -17.71
N SER A 464 -18.35 14.64 -17.21
CA SER A 464 -19.11 13.41 -17.39
C SER A 464 -19.39 13.09 -18.86
N ASN A 465 -19.59 14.11 -19.71
CA ASN A 465 -19.85 13.95 -21.13
C ASN A 465 -18.58 13.52 -21.86
N CYS A 466 -17.44 14.16 -21.57
CA CYS A 466 -16.14 13.77 -22.08
C CYS A 466 -15.83 12.30 -21.75
N LEU A 467 -16.05 11.88 -20.51
CA LEU A 467 -15.85 10.48 -20.10
C LEU A 467 -16.84 9.53 -20.77
N ASN A 468 -18.10 9.92 -20.97
CA ASN A 468 -19.08 9.10 -21.69
C ASN A 468 -18.69 8.90 -23.16
N GLU A 469 -18.26 9.96 -23.83
CA GLU A 469 -17.79 9.88 -25.22
C GLU A 469 -16.49 9.08 -25.33
N PHE A 470 -15.58 9.22 -24.37
CA PHE A 470 -14.40 8.37 -24.28
C PHE A 470 -14.75 6.89 -24.17
N VAL A 471 -15.64 6.51 -23.23
CA VAL A 471 -16.01 5.09 -23.05
C VAL A 471 -16.66 4.52 -24.32
N LYS A 472 -17.54 5.28 -24.99
CA LYS A 472 -18.13 4.86 -26.27
C LYS A 472 -17.08 4.70 -27.36
N HIS A 473 -16.13 5.63 -27.44
CA HIS A 473 -15.03 5.60 -28.39
C HIS A 473 -14.11 4.40 -28.13
N ASP A 474 -13.74 4.16 -26.87
CA ASP A 474 -12.89 3.04 -26.46
C ASP A 474 -13.54 1.70 -26.80
N PHE A 475 -14.83 1.56 -26.46
CA PHE A 475 -15.59 0.34 -26.70
C PHE A 475 -15.61 -0.05 -28.19
N ARG A 476 -15.82 0.93 -29.10
CA ARG A 476 -15.75 0.69 -30.56
C ARG A 476 -14.36 0.30 -31.05
N ASN A 477 -13.31 0.82 -30.41
CA ASN A 477 -11.93 0.56 -30.83
C ASN A 477 -11.41 -0.80 -30.39
N ILE A 478 -11.93 -1.35 -29.29
CA ILE A 478 -11.52 -2.66 -28.76
C ILE A 478 -12.50 -3.77 -29.11
N GLU A 479 -13.61 -3.49 -29.78
CA GLU A 479 -14.64 -4.48 -30.11
C GLU A 479 -14.06 -5.68 -30.88
N ASN A 480 -14.28 -6.90 -30.36
CA ASN A 480 -13.76 -8.18 -30.84
C ASN A 480 -12.23 -8.26 -30.93
N THR A 481 -11.50 -7.47 -30.13
CA THR A 481 -10.04 -7.50 -30.06
C THR A 481 -9.53 -8.31 -28.85
N PRO A 482 -8.28 -8.82 -28.89
CA PRO A 482 -7.63 -9.41 -27.71
C PRO A 482 -7.66 -8.51 -26.47
N GLU A 483 -7.66 -7.19 -26.65
CA GLU A 483 -7.77 -6.19 -25.59
C GLU A 483 -9.14 -6.18 -24.90
N GLU A 484 -10.24 -6.32 -25.65
CA GLU A 484 -11.56 -6.46 -25.05
C GLU A 484 -11.64 -7.76 -24.23
N HIS A 485 -11.18 -8.87 -24.79
CA HIS A 485 -11.16 -10.16 -24.08
C HIS A 485 -10.30 -10.10 -22.80
N TRP A 486 -9.16 -9.40 -22.85
CA TRP A 486 -8.35 -9.11 -21.67
C TRP A 486 -9.14 -8.33 -20.62
N LEU A 487 -9.73 -7.19 -20.98
CA LEU A 487 -10.48 -6.35 -20.04
C LEU A 487 -11.72 -7.05 -19.48
N ARG A 488 -12.44 -7.84 -20.29
CA ARG A 488 -13.56 -8.66 -19.80
C ARG A 488 -13.12 -9.76 -18.85
N SER A 489 -11.93 -10.32 -19.05
CA SER A 489 -11.32 -11.26 -18.10
C SER A 489 -10.98 -10.56 -16.78
N GLN A 490 -10.41 -9.34 -16.83
CA GLN A 490 -10.19 -8.53 -15.63
C GLN A 490 -11.50 -8.15 -14.93
N TYR A 491 -12.55 -7.79 -15.69
CA TYR A 491 -13.86 -7.52 -15.11
C TYR A 491 -14.44 -8.76 -14.41
N PHE A 492 -14.33 -9.94 -15.03
CA PHE A 492 -14.72 -11.19 -14.40
C PHE A 492 -13.95 -11.45 -13.10
N ARG A 493 -12.63 -11.26 -13.10
CA ARG A 493 -11.80 -11.39 -11.88
C ARG A 493 -12.29 -10.44 -10.79
N PHE A 494 -12.56 -9.18 -11.15
CA PHE A 494 -13.14 -8.21 -10.22
C PHE A 494 -14.48 -8.69 -9.64
N LEU A 495 -15.38 -9.23 -10.46
CA LEU A 495 -16.69 -9.74 -10.00
C LEU A 495 -16.54 -10.93 -9.04
N VAL A 496 -15.59 -11.84 -9.31
CA VAL A 496 -15.29 -12.95 -8.40
C VAL A 496 -14.72 -12.42 -7.09
N LEU A 497 -13.74 -11.53 -7.14
CA LEU A 497 -13.09 -10.96 -5.96
C LEU A 497 -14.04 -10.16 -5.07
N SER A 498 -14.88 -9.31 -5.67
CA SER A 498 -15.82 -8.43 -4.95
C SER A 498 -17.05 -9.19 -4.42
N GLY A 499 -17.47 -10.27 -5.10
CA GLY A 499 -18.61 -11.08 -4.68
C GLY A 499 -18.26 -12.25 -3.75
N ALA A 500 -16.99 -12.68 -3.71
CA ALA A 500 -16.54 -13.81 -2.89
C ALA A 500 -16.94 -13.74 -1.41
N PRO A 501 -16.89 -12.59 -0.70
CA PRO A 501 -17.35 -12.52 0.67
C PRO A 501 -18.83 -12.89 0.85
N ARG A 502 -19.69 -12.55 -0.13
CA ARG A 502 -21.11 -12.95 -0.12
C ARG A 502 -21.29 -14.46 -0.27
N ALA A 503 -20.40 -15.07 -1.04
CA ALA A 503 -20.34 -16.51 -1.25
C ALA A 503 -19.57 -17.24 -0.13
N GLY A 504 -19.19 -16.57 0.96
CA GLY A 504 -18.47 -17.17 2.09
C GLY A 504 -16.99 -17.50 1.85
N ILE A 505 -16.42 -17.01 0.74
CA ILE A 505 -15.03 -17.26 0.34
C ILE A 505 -14.15 -16.10 0.83
N ASN A 506 -13.03 -16.40 1.51
CA ASN A 506 -12.10 -15.36 1.96
C ASN A 506 -11.32 -14.73 0.80
N ARG A 507 -10.68 -13.56 1.00
CA ARG A 507 -10.12 -12.77 -0.11
C ARG A 507 -8.90 -13.44 -0.76
N PHE A 508 -8.14 -14.23 0.00
CA PHE A 508 -7.00 -14.99 -0.54
C PHE A 508 -7.47 -16.12 -1.46
N GLN A 509 -8.42 -16.93 -1.00
CA GLN A 509 -9.04 -17.98 -1.81
C GLN A 509 -9.78 -17.41 -3.02
N ALA A 510 -10.43 -16.25 -2.85
CA ALA A 510 -11.10 -15.57 -3.95
C ALA A 510 -10.12 -15.18 -5.07
N ARG A 511 -8.90 -14.74 -4.71
CA ARG A 511 -7.85 -14.42 -5.68
C ARG A 511 -7.40 -15.67 -6.44
N GLU A 512 -7.08 -16.74 -5.71
CA GLU A 512 -6.65 -18.01 -6.29
C GLU A 512 -7.74 -18.60 -7.22
N LEU A 513 -9.00 -18.55 -6.78
CA LEU A 513 -10.15 -18.96 -7.57
C LEU A 513 -10.33 -18.09 -8.83
N ALA A 514 -10.20 -16.76 -8.71
CA ALA A 514 -10.31 -15.83 -9.83
C ALA A 514 -9.22 -16.08 -10.88
N ASP A 515 -7.98 -16.35 -10.46
CA ASP A 515 -6.85 -16.69 -11.35
C ASP A 515 -7.13 -17.97 -12.14
N ILE A 516 -7.54 -19.04 -11.45
CA ILE A 516 -7.85 -20.34 -12.09
C ILE A 516 -9.04 -20.20 -13.03
N LEU A 517 -10.14 -19.59 -12.60
CA LEU A 517 -11.34 -19.48 -13.44
C LEU A 517 -11.15 -18.55 -14.64
N ALA A 518 -10.37 -17.48 -14.51
CA ALA A 518 -10.03 -16.62 -15.65
C ALA A 518 -9.19 -17.35 -16.70
N THR A 519 -8.32 -18.25 -16.26
CA THR A 519 -7.54 -19.15 -17.12
C THR A 519 -8.44 -20.21 -17.76
N ALA A 520 -9.30 -20.87 -16.97
CA ALA A 520 -10.24 -21.88 -17.46
C ALA A 520 -11.17 -21.33 -18.54
N ARG A 521 -11.60 -20.07 -18.42
CA ARG A 521 -12.43 -19.40 -19.43
C ARG A 521 -11.70 -19.09 -20.74
N ALA A 522 -10.37 -19.01 -20.72
CA ALA A 522 -9.56 -18.62 -21.87
C ALA A 522 -9.26 -19.80 -22.82
N PHE A 523 -9.32 -21.05 -22.34
CA PHE A 523 -9.09 -22.24 -23.17
C PHE A 523 -10.40 -22.97 -23.47
N GLU A 524 -10.59 -23.41 -24.71
CA GLU A 524 -11.86 -24.01 -25.17
C GLU A 524 -12.27 -25.24 -24.32
N ASN A 525 -11.34 -26.17 -24.09
CA ASN A 525 -11.59 -27.42 -23.36
C ASN A 525 -12.07 -27.18 -21.91
N THR A 526 -11.35 -26.35 -21.15
CA THR A 526 -11.67 -26.05 -19.76
C THR A 526 -12.87 -25.11 -19.64
N ASN A 527 -13.09 -24.22 -20.62
CA ASN A 527 -14.30 -23.38 -20.67
C ASN A 527 -15.56 -24.21 -20.92
N GLU A 528 -15.51 -25.20 -21.82
CA GLU A 528 -16.61 -26.14 -22.02
C GLU A 528 -16.83 -27.06 -20.80
N HIS A 529 -15.76 -27.43 -20.07
CA HIS A 529 -15.90 -28.11 -18.78
C HIS A 529 -16.57 -27.21 -17.74
N LEU A 530 -16.13 -25.96 -17.57
CA LEU A 530 -16.76 -24.97 -16.67
C LEU A 530 -18.24 -24.76 -16.99
N LYS A 531 -18.61 -24.58 -18.26
CA LYS A 531 -20.01 -24.46 -18.69
C LYS A 531 -20.84 -25.69 -18.32
N ARG A 532 -20.29 -26.90 -18.46
CA ARG A 532 -20.98 -28.15 -18.07
C ARG A 532 -21.20 -28.22 -16.56
N VAL A 533 -20.21 -27.85 -15.76
CA VAL A 533 -20.30 -27.80 -14.29
C VAL A 533 -21.33 -26.75 -13.85
N LEU A 534 -21.35 -25.58 -14.46
CA LEU A 534 -22.33 -24.53 -14.10
C LEU A 534 -23.76 -24.83 -14.55
N ARG A 535 -23.96 -25.66 -15.58
CA ARG A 535 -25.31 -26.14 -15.96
C ARG A 535 -25.86 -27.16 -14.97
N ARG A 536 -24.99 -28.00 -14.40
CA ARG A 536 -25.35 -29.00 -13.40
C ARG A 536 -24.23 -29.06 -12.36
N TRP A 537 -24.44 -28.34 -11.27
CA TRP A 537 -23.46 -28.22 -10.20
C TRP A 537 -23.10 -29.58 -9.60
N ASP A 538 -21.81 -29.81 -9.47
CA ASP A 538 -21.19 -31.03 -8.95
C ASP A 538 -19.81 -30.63 -8.42
N SER A 539 -19.60 -30.80 -7.11
CA SER A 539 -18.37 -30.35 -6.42
C SER A 539 -17.14 -31.10 -6.92
N ASP A 540 -17.27 -32.39 -7.19
CA ASP A 540 -16.16 -33.25 -7.59
C ASP A 540 -15.72 -32.90 -9.02
N ARG A 541 -16.69 -32.65 -9.92
CA ARG A 541 -16.39 -32.14 -11.27
C ARG A 541 -15.81 -30.73 -11.24
N PHE A 542 -16.27 -29.89 -10.34
CA PHE A 542 -15.69 -28.55 -10.17
C PHE A 542 -14.24 -28.64 -9.68
N GLN A 543 -13.96 -29.50 -8.70
CA GLN A 543 -12.60 -29.79 -8.25
C GLN A 543 -11.73 -30.29 -9.40
N GLN A 544 -12.23 -31.26 -10.19
CA GLN A 544 -11.51 -31.76 -11.36
C GLN A 544 -11.20 -30.64 -12.37
N LEU A 545 -12.14 -29.75 -12.64
CA LEU A 545 -11.91 -28.57 -13.50
C LEU A 545 -10.76 -27.70 -12.97
N LEU A 546 -10.70 -27.45 -11.65
CA LEU A 546 -9.64 -26.65 -11.06
C LEU A 546 -8.27 -27.34 -11.23
N HIS A 547 -8.19 -28.65 -10.99
CA HIS A 547 -6.98 -29.44 -11.22
C HIS A 547 -6.58 -29.46 -12.69
N ASP A 548 -7.50 -29.76 -13.61
CA ASP A 548 -7.23 -29.78 -15.06
C ASP A 548 -6.67 -28.45 -15.55
N THR A 549 -7.21 -27.34 -15.04
CA THR A 549 -6.76 -25.99 -15.39
C THR A 549 -5.38 -25.70 -14.80
N TYR A 550 -5.14 -26.08 -13.55
CA TYR A 550 -3.85 -25.89 -12.89
C TYR A 550 -2.74 -26.71 -13.55
N ASP A 551 -2.94 -28.02 -13.71
CA ASP A 551 -1.93 -28.92 -14.27
C ASP A 551 -1.61 -28.56 -15.72
N GLY A 552 -2.63 -28.15 -16.49
CA GLY A 552 -2.46 -27.75 -17.89
C GLY A 552 -1.75 -26.41 -18.07
N TYR A 553 -2.00 -25.42 -17.22
CA TYR A 553 -1.64 -24.02 -17.53
C TYR A 553 -0.99 -23.22 -16.39
N LEU A 554 -1.16 -23.62 -15.12
CA LEU A 554 -0.73 -22.82 -13.95
C LEU A 554 0.15 -23.59 -12.95
N SER A 555 0.74 -24.71 -13.37
CA SER A 555 1.54 -25.59 -12.49
C SER A 555 2.77 -24.93 -11.84
N LEU A 556 3.20 -23.77 -12.36
CA LEU A 556 4.30 -22.96 -11.83
C LEU A 556 3.82 -21.64 -11.18
N HIS A 557 2.52 -21.45 -11.02
CA HIS A 557 1.97 -20.25 -10.41
C HIS A 557 2.31 -20.22 -8.90
N PRO A 558 2.95 -19.16 -8.37
CA PRO A 558 3.50 -19.15 -7.01
C PRO A 558 2.45 -19.16 -5.91
N LEU A 559 1.21 -18.79 -6.22
CA LEU A 559 0.09 -18.83 -5.28
C LEU A 559 -0.76 -20.09 -5.39
N LEU A 560 -0.48 -20.99 -6.35
CA LEU A 560 -1.29 -22.19 -6.54
C LEU A 560 -0.45 -23.41 -6.23
N THR A 561 -1.03 -24.34 -5.47
CA THR A 561 -0.47 -25.67 -5.22
C THR A 561 -1.63 -26.67 -5.22
N PRO A 562 -1.36 -27.98 -5.43
CA PRO A 562 -2.41 -28.99 -5.36
C PRO A 562 -3.20 -28.93 -4.04
N GLN A 563 -2.49 -28.75 -2.92
CA GLN A 563 -3.11 -28.62 -1.59
C GLN A 563 -4.01 -27.39 -1.46
N ARG A 564 -3.64 -26.25 -2.10
CA ARG A 564 -4.50 -25.05 -2.08
C ARG A 564 -5.74 -25.24 -2.95
N ILE A 565 -5.60 -25.91 -4.08
CA ILE A 565 -6.73 -26.25 -4.96
C ILE A 565 -7.72 -27.14 -4.23
N GLU A 566 -7.23 -28.18 -3.56
CA GLU A 566 -8.05 -29.06 -2.70
C GLU A 566 -8.75 -28.24 -1.61
N ARG A 567 -8.04 -27.36 -0.89
CA ARG A 567 -8.65 -26.49 0.13
C ARG A 567 -9.76 -25.59 -0.45
N ILE A 568 -9.56 -25.02 -1.64
CA ILE A 568 -10.58 -24.19 -2.30
C ILE A 568 -11.80 -25.05 -2.67
N ALA A 569 -11.58 -26.23 -3.23
CA ALA A 569 -12.65 -27.15 -3.59
C ALA A 569 -13.44 -27.63 -2.36
N ASP A 570 -12.73 -27.99 -1.28
CA ASP A 570 -13.31 -28.43 -0.01
C ASP A 570 -14.15 -27.32 0.64
N GLU A 571 -13.66 -26.08 0.63
CA GLU A 571 -14.45 -24.94 1.09
C GLU A 571 -15.73 -24.81 0.26
N ILE A 572 -15.62 -24.76 -1.06
CA ILE A 572 -16.74 -24.60 -2.01
C ILE A 572 -17.77 -25.75 -1.89
N ALA A 573 -17.34 -26.95 -1.52
CA ALA A 573 -18.21 -28.10 -1.31
C ALA A 573 -19.04 -28.03 -0.01
N LYS A 574 -18.75 -27.08 0.90
CA LYS A 574 -19.44 -27.03 2.19
C LYS A 574 -20.93 -26.69 2.03
N PRO A 575 -21.85 -27.38 2.74
CA PRO A 575 -23.31 -27.23 2.57
C PRO A 575 -23.89 -25.84 2.86
N HIS A 576 -23.13 -24.97 3.54
CA HIS A 576 -23.58 -23.64 3.92
C HIS A 576 -23.31 -22.58 2.85
N LEU A 577 -22.51 -22.89 1.82
CA LEU A 577 -22.27 -22.02 0.67
C LEU A 577 -23.40 -22.20 -0.33
N VAL A 578 -24.60 -21.78 0.09
CA VAL A 578 -25.76 -21.68 -0.77
C VAL A 578 -25.41 -20.70 -1.91
N ASP A 579 -25.69 -21.09 -3.15
CA ASP A 579 -25.60 -20.23 -4.35
C ASP A 579 -24.23 -19.98 -5.02
N ILE A 580 -23.18 -20.79 -4.78
CA ILE A 580 -21.91 -20.63 -5.55
C ILE A 580 -22.12 -20.77 -7.06
N GLN A 581 -22.96 -21.73 -7.49
CA GLN A 581 -23.32 -21.90 -8.89
C GLN A 581 -23.93 -20.61 -9.47
N GLN A 582 -24.85 -19.98 -8.73
CA GLN A 582 -25.52 -18.75 -9.13
C GLN A 582 -24.52 -17.58 -9.14
N PHE A 583 -23.71 -17.43 -8.11
CA PHE A 583 -22.66 -16.43 -8.01
C PHE A 583 -21.69 -16.48 -9.21
N LEU A 584 -21.16 -17.66 -9.55
CA LEU A 584 -20.25 -17.82 -10.68
C LEU A 584 -20.96 -17.60 -12.02
N SER A 585 -22.21 -18.04 -12.15
CA SER A 585 -23.02 -17.82 -13.35
C SER A 585 -23.30 -16.32 -13.55
N ASP A 586 -23.64 -15.61 -12.49
CA ASP A 586 -23.87 -14.16 -12.50
C ASP A 586 -22.60 -13.39 -12.83
N ALA A 587 -21.45 -13.78 -12.26
CA ALA A 587 -20.16 -13.17 -12.60
C ALA A 587 -19.82 -13.35 -14.10
N ILE A 588 -20.10 -14.52 -14.68
CA ILE A 588 -19.89 -14.76 -16.12
C ILE A 588 -20.86 -13.92 -16.96
N ASN A 589 -22.15 -13.93 -16.63
CA ASN A 589 -23.17 -13.20 -17.38
C ASN A 589 -22.91 -11.69 -17.35
N ARG A 590 -22.65 -11.12 -16.17
CA ARG A 590 -22.32 -9.70 -16.01
C ARG A 590 -21.04 -9.31 -16.74
N SER A 591 -20.03 -10.18 -16.78
CA SER A 591 -18.79 -9.91 -17.55
C SER A 591 -19.01 -9.78 -19.06
N ARG A 592 -20.13 -10.30 -19.57
CA ARG A 592 -20.53 -10.22 -20.98
C ARG A 592 -21.53 -9.11 -21.27
N ASP A 593 -22.18 -8.56 -20.25
CA ASP A 593 -23.10 -7.46 -20.42
C ASP A 593 -22.36 -6.16 -20.75
N ASP A 594 -22.73 -5.53 -21.86
CA ASP A 594 -22.01 -4.36 -22.38
C ASP A 594 -22.21 -3.10 -21.53
N ALA A 595 -23.38 -2.96 -20.89
CA ALA A 595 -23.67 -1.81 -20.05
C ALA A 595 -22.86 -1.87 -18.73
N ASP A 596 -22.83 -3.04 -18.10
CA ASP A 596 -22.01 -3.32 -16.93
C ASP A 596 -20.50 -3.19 -17.27
N PHE A 597 -20.08 -3.71 -18.41
CA PHE A 597 -18.69 -3.60 -18.85
C PHE A 597 -18.29 -2.15 -19.17
N ALA A 598 -19.17 -1.33 -19.75
CA ALA A 598 -18.91 0.10 -19.96
C ALA A 598 -18.72 0.86 -18.63
N GLN A 599 -19.51 0.53 -17.60
CA GLN A 599 -19.33 1.07 -16.24
C GLN A 599 -18.00 0.65 -15.63
N TYR A 600 -17.58 -0.60 -15.87
CA TYR A 600 -16.26 -1.08 -15.46
C TYR A 600 -15.13 -0.31 -16.16
N VAL A 601 -15.18 -0.12 -17.48
CA VAL A 601 -14.19 0.67 -18.24
C VAL A 601 -14.12 2.11 -17.73
N ARG A 602 -15.28 2.75 -17.48
CA ARG A 602 -15.30 4.08 -16.85
C ARG A 602 -14.60 4.08 -15.49
N SER A 603 -14.85 3.05 -14.67
CA SER A 603 -14.24 2.91 -13.35
C SER A 603 -12.72 2.78 -13.44
N LEU A 604 -12.20 1.99 -14.39
CA LEU A 604 -10.76 1.86 -14.64
C LEU A 604 -10.11 3.19 -15.00
N ALA A 605 -10.75 3.99 -15.85
CA ALA A 605 -10.24 5.30 -16.27
C ALA A 605 -10.19 6.28 -15.09
N VAL A 606 -11.28 6.39 -14.33
CA VAL A 606 -11.36 7.30 -13.17
C VAL A 606 -10.43 6.87 -12.05
N HIS A 607 -10.35 5.58 -11.76
CA HIS A 607 -9.45 5.06 -10.71
C HIS A 607 -7.97 5.21 -11.10
N GLY A 608 -7.61 4.89 -12.34
CA GLY A 608 -6.25 5.11 -12.85
C GLY A 608 -5.85 6.59 -12.79
N LEU A 609 -6.76 7.49 -13.17
CA LEU A 609 -6.55 8.94 -13.04
C LEU A 609 -6.40 9.36 -11.57
N ALA A 610 -7.21 8.82 -10.65
CA ALA A 610 -7.10 9.13 -9.22
C ALA A 610 -5.74 8.73 -8.63
N ILE A 611 -5.21 7.56 -9.02
CA ILE A 611 -3.87 7.12 -8.63
C ILE A 611 -2.79 8.06 -9.18
N ARG A 612 -2.91 8.48 -10.45
CA ARG A 612 -1.96 9.46 -11.04
C ARG A 612 -2.03 10.82 -10.37
N MET A 613 -3.23 11.26 -10.03
CA MET A 613 -3.44 12.51 -9.29
C MET A 613 -2.79 12.43 -7.90
N GLN A 614 -2.91 11.31 -7.18
CA GLN A 614 -2.24 11.11 -5.91
C GLN A 614 -0.71 11.14 -6.07
N GLN A 615 -0.16 10.48 -7.09
CA GLN A 615 1.29 10.47 -7.36
C GLN A 615 1.82 11.87 -7.67
N LEU A 616 1.13 12.61 -8.54
CA LEU A 616 1.45 14.01 -8.82
C LEU A 616 1.38 14.88 -7.58
N PHE A 617 0.35 14.69 -6.76
CA PHE A 617 0.17 15.41 -5.52
C PHE A 617 1.35 15.21 -4.56
N VAL A 618 1.83 13.97 -4.45
CA VAL A 618 3.02 13.63 -3.65
C VAL A 618 4.29 14.25 -4.24
N ILE A 619 4.51 14.10 -5.55
CA ILE A 619 5.73 14.55 -6.23
C ILE A 619 5.84 16.08 -6.20
N HIS A 620 4.77 16.79 -6.55
CA HIS A 620 4.77 18.24 -6.63
C HIS A 620 4.46 18.92 -5.28
N GLY A 621 3.77 18.23 -4.37
CA GLY A 621 3.58 18.67 -2.99
C GLY A 621 4.77 18.37 -2.07
N GLN A 622 5.73 17.55 -2.52
CA GLN A 622 6.90 17.09 -1.75
C GLN A 622 6.51 16.42 -0.42
N GLY A 623 5.34 15.76 -0.39
CA GLY A 623 4.76 15.12 0.78
C GLY A 623 5.16 13.65 0.96
N ASP A 624 4.83 13.07 2.11
CA ASP A 624 4.96 11.62 2.33
C ASP A 624 3.76 10.90 1.70
N ALA A 625 4.00 10.02 0.72
CA ALA A 625 2.96 9.23 0.05
C ALA A 625 2.06 8.45 1.04
N ARG A 626 2.60 8.04 2.19
CA ARG A 626 1.84 7.30 3.22
C ARG A 626 0.83 8.18 3.96
N LYS A 627 0.98 9.50 3.87
CA LYS A 627 0.10 10.51 4.46
C LYS A 627 -0.80 11.17 3.43
N ILE A 628 -0.86 10.67 2.20
CA ILE A 628 -1.76 11.19 1.17
C ILE A 628 -2.78 10.11 0.83
N LEU A 629 -4.06 10.47 0.81
CA LEU A 629 -5.17 9.59 0.47
C LEU A 629 -5.95 10.16 -0.71
N PHE A 630 -6.73 9.32 -1.36
CA PHE A 630 -7.69 9.75 -2.36
C PHE A 630 -9.03 9.03 -2.21
N HIS A 631 -10.09 9.64 -2.72
CA HIS A 631 -11.43 9.07 -2.74
C HIS A 631 -12.15 9.40 -4.06
N THR A 632 -12.89 8.43 -4.60
CA THR A 632 -13.81 8.61 -5.73
C THR A 632 -14.90 7.54 -5.68
N LYS A 633 -16.14 7.88 -6.07
CA LYS A 633 -17.24 6.92 -6.13
C LYS A 633 -17.31 6.28 -7.51
N LEU A 634 -16.66 5.13 -7.67
CA LEU A 634 -16.58 4.44 -8.96
C LEU A 634 -17.91 3.73 -9.32
N PRO A 635 -18.34 3.76 -10.60
CA PRO A 635 -19.53 3.02 -11.06
C PRO A 635 -19.54 1.55 -10.67
N VAL A 636 -18.39 0.86 -10.75
CA VAL A 636 -18.30 -0.57 -10.41
C VAL A 636 -18.55 -0.84 -8.91
N GLN A 637 -18.36 0.15 -8.04
CA GLN A 637 -18.57 0.06 -6.59
C GLN A 637 -19.94 0.61 -6.17
N PHE A 638 -20.38 1.71 -6.78
CA PHE A 638 -21.53 2.52 -6.35
C PHE A 638 -22.70 2.54 -7.35
N GLY A 639 -22.56 1.98 -8.56
CA GLY A 639 -23.58 1.98 -9.59
C GLY A 639 -24.09 3.38 -9.92
N ALA A 640 -25.39 3.61 -9.76
CA ALA A 640 -26.04 4.89 -10.02
C ALA A 640 -25.63 6.01 -9.04
N ASP A 641 -25.10 5.65 -7.87
CA ASP A 641 -24.65 6.60 -6.84
C ASP A 641 -23.18 7.04 -7.05
N ALA A 642 -22.55 6.54 -8.12
CA ALA A 642 -21.21 6.95 -8.54
C ALA A 642 -21.17 8.42 -8.95
N ASP A 643 -20.01 9.03 -8.82
CA ASP A 643 -19.76 10.39 -9.26
C ASP A 643 -18.40 10.54 -9.94
N ASP A 644 -18.32 11.52 -10.84
CA ASP A 644 -17.08 11.82 -11.56
C ASP A 644 -16.24 12.84 -10.78
N VAL A 645 -16.01 12.54 -9.49
CA VAL A 645 -15.23 13.39 -8.58
C VAL A 645 -14.03 12.60 -8.07
N ILE A 646 -12.86 13.23 -8.14
CA ILE A 646 -11.64 12.75 -7.51
C ILE A 646 -11.28 13.72 -6.40
N VAL A 647 -11.14 13.22 -5.19
CA VAL A 647 -10.58 13.96 -4.06
C VAL A 647 -9.20 13.40 -3.75
N VAL A 648 -8.20 14.26 -3.60
CA VAL A 648 -6.86 13.90 -3.09
C VAL A 648 -6.57 14.81 -1.90
N CYS A 649 -6.17 14.22 -0.79
CA CYS A 649 -6.04 14.96 0.47
C CYS A 649 -4.98 14.39 1.39
N GLU A 650 -4.60 15.18 2.37
CA GLU A 650 -3.65 14.78 3.40
C GLU A 650 -4.36 13.94 4.49
N ASP A 651 -3.63 13.00 5.09
CA ASP A 651 -4.05 12.15 6.21
C ASP A 651 -3.61 12.80 7.53
N GLY A 652 -4.21 13.96 7.82
CA GLY A 652 -3.92 14.75 9.02
C GLY A 652 -4.80 15.99 9.17
N GLU A 653 -5.13 16.34 10.41
CA GLU A 653 -5.86 17.54 10.82
C GLU A 653 -5.18 18.81 10.32
N HIS A 654 -5.91 19.58 9.51
CA HIS A 654 -5.45 20.81 8.85
C HIS A 654 -4.18 20.66 7.99
N GLY A 655 -3.78 19.43 7.67
CA GLY A 655 -2.63 19.15 6.81
C GLY A 655 -1.24 19.48 7.40
N ASP A 656 -0.22 18.82 6.86
CA ASP A 656 1.21 19.07 7.01
C ASP A 656 1.77 20.16 6.07
N GLY A 657 1.02 20.53 5.02
CA GLY A 657 1.39 21.57 4.06
C GLY A 657 1.62 21.07 2.64
N THR A 658 1.54 19.75 2.40
CA THR A 658 1.68 19.16 1.06
C THR A 658 0.72 19.79 0.04
N THR A 659 -0.54 20.01 0.42
CA THR A 659 -1.57 20.67 -0.41
C THR A 659 -1.12 22.05 -0.83
N ARG A 660 -0.52 22.82 0.09
CA ARG A 660 -0.13 24.20 -0.17
C ARG A 660 1.00 24.25 -1.19
N THR A 661 2.03 23.43 -0.99
CA THR A 661 3.14 23.27 -1.95
C THR A 661 2.64 22.78 -3.31
N PHE A 662 1.68 21.85 -3.34
CA PHE A 662 1.08 21.37 -4.58
C PHE A 662 0.35 22.49 -5.33
N LEU A 663 -0.40 23.35 -4.63
CA LEU A 663 -1.11 24.47 -5.23
C LEU A 663 -0.15 25.53 -5.80
N GLU A 664 1.03 25.71 -5.22
CA GLU A 664 2.08 26.60 -5.75
C GLU A 664 2.68 26.07 -7.07
N THR A 665 2.63 24.75 -7.29
CA THR A 665 3.21 24.07 -8.45
C THR A 665 2.15 23.49 -9.40
N LEU A 666 0.88 23.89 -9.22
CA LEU A 666 -0.29 23.30 -9.88
C LEU A 666 -0.20 23.28 -11.41
N ASP A 667 0.18 24.40 -12.01
CA ASP A 667 0.27 24.54 -13.48
C ASP A 667 1.34 23.61 -14.06
N ARG A 668 2.48 23.50 -13.37
CA ARG A 668 3.56 22.58 -13.76
C ARG A 668 3.10 21.13 -13.64
N ALA A 669 2.47 20.76 -12.52
CA ALA A 669 1.97 19.41 -12.28
C ALA A 669 1.01 18.94 -13.38
N PHE A 670 0.05 19.76 -13.78
CA PHE A 670 -0.90 19.38 -14.83
C PHE A 670 -0.36 19.51 -16.25
N THR A 671 0.65 20.36 -16.46
CA THR A 671 1.39 20.35 -17.73
C THR A 671 2.16 19.03 -17.89
N GLU A 672 2.85 18.57 -16.84
CA GLU A 672 3.57 17.28 -16.83
C GLU A 672 2.59 16.09 -16.95
N LEU A 673 1.41 16.16 -16.32
CA LEU A 673 0.34 15.16 -16.50
C LEU A 673 -0.06 15.03 -17.97
N ARG A 674 -0.31 16.16 -18.63
CA ARG A 674 -0.73 16.25 -20.03
C ARG A 674 0.37 15.82 -20.99
N SER A 675 1.63 16.10 -20.67
CA SER A 675 2.76 15.82 -21.55
C SER A 675 3.31 14.38 -21.47
N GLY A 676 2.54 13.45 -20.87
CA GLY A 676 2.86 12.02 -20.89
C GLY A 676 2.75 11.30 -19.55
N MET A 677 2.83 12.01 -18.40
CA MET A 677 2.88 11.36 -17.08
C MET A 677 1.61 10.54 -16.75
N LEU A 678 0.48 10.84 -17.40
CA LEU A 678 -0.77 10.08 -17.24
C LEU A 678 -0.56 8.58 -17.53
N SER A 679 0.14 8.27 -18.62
CA SER A 679 0.38 6.89 -19.09
C SER A 679 1.81 6.40 -18.92
N GLU A 680 2.72 7.27 -18.46
CA GLU A 680 4.15 6.98 -18.34
C GLU A 680 4.43 5.75 -17.48
N CYS A 681 5.16 4.80 -18.03
CA CYS A 681 5.65 3.66 -17.27
C CYS A 681 7.01 3.22 -17.82
N PRO A 682 8.08 3.30 -17.03
CA PRO A 682 9.41 2.93 -17.49
C PRO A 682 9.51 1.43 -17.82
N ASN A 683 8.85 0.57 -17.04
CA ASN A 683 8.74 -0.86 -17.34
C ASN A 683 8.03 -1.12 -18.69
N ALA A 684 7.00 -0.35 -19.03
CA ALA A 684 6.32 -0.50 -20.32
C ALA A 684 7.21 0.00 -21.47
N ARG A 685 7.99 1.07 -21.25
CA ARG A 685 8.97 1.58 -22.21
C ARG A 685 10.08 0.56 -22.46
N GLU A 686 10.55 -0.11 -21.42
CA GLU A 686 11.52 -1.21 -21.54
C GLU A 686 10.93 -2.39 -22.33
N ASP A 687 9.71 -2.83 -21.99
CA ASP A 687 9.00 -3.89 -22.73
C ASP A 687 8.87 -3.55 -24.24
N GLU A 688 8.53 -2.30 -24.58
CA GLU A 688 8.44 -1.84 -25.99
C GLU A 688 9.78 -1.94 -26.74
N VAL A 689 10.88 -1.57 -26.08
CA VAL A 689 12.23 -1.63 -26.64
C VAL A 689 12.67 -3.08 -26.85
N LEU A 690 12.43 -3.94 -25.86
CA LEU A 690 12.74 -5.37 -25.97
C LEU A 690 11.87 -6.04 -27.06
N ASP A 691 10.57 -5.71 -27.14
CA ASP A 691 9.69 -6.19 -28.21
C ASP A 691 10.20 -5.75 -29.61
N HIS A 692 10.76 -4.54 -29.74
CA HIS A 692 11.40 -4.09 -30.98
C HIS A 692 12.64 -4.93 -31.32
N ILE A 693 13.57 -5.11 -30.37
CA ILE A 693 14.80 -5.89 -30.54
C ILE A 693 14.49 -7.34 -30.94
N LEU A 694 13.52 -7.97 -30.26
CA LEU A 694 13.13 -9.35 -30.51
C LEU A 694 12.42 -9.52 -31.85
N GLY A 695 11.74 -8.48 -32.33
CA GLY A 695 10.90 -8.51 -33.54
C GLY A 695 11.69 -8.20 -34.81
N ASP A 696 12.69 -7.34 -34.71
CA ASP A 696 13.54 -6.97 -35.83
C ASP A 696 14.83 -7.81 -35.83
N ARG A 697 14.87 -8.83 -36.70
CA ARG A 697 16.04 -9.70 -36.88
C ARG A 697 17.25 -8.95 -37.45
N ALA A 698 17.04 -7.96 -38.32
CA ALA A 698 18.14 -7.21 -38.90
C ALA A 698 18.77 -6.27 -37.88
N PHE A 699 17.93 -5.62 -37.07
CA PHE A 699 18.38 -4.80 -35.94
C PHE A 699 19.23 -5.63 -34.97
N SER A 700 18.66 -6.68 -34.41
CA SER A 700 19.35 -7.51 -33.43
C SER A 700 20.64 -8.14 -33.97
N GLN A 701 20.69 -8.61 -35.22
CA GLN A 701 21.94 -9.10 -35.84
C GLN A 701 23.01 -8.02 -35.93
N THR A 702 22.62 -6.78 -36.24
CA THR A 702 23.54 -5.64 -36.31
C THR A 702 24.14 -5.34 -34.93
N TRP A 703 23.32 -5.38 -33.88
CA TRP A 703 23.70 -4.94 -32.54
C TRP A 703 24.16 -6.05 -31.58
N SER A 704 24.00 -7.33 -31.91
CA SER A 704 24.48 -8.45 -31.07
C SER A 704 26.01 -8.53 -30.93
N SER A 705 26.76 -7.84 -31.79
CA SER A 705 28.24 -7.81 -31.77
C SER A 705 28.82 -6.53 -31.15
N VAL A 706 27.96 -5.69 -30.55
CA VAL A 706 28.37 -4.46 -29.86
C VAL A 706 29.33 -4.80 -28.73
N ASP A 707 30.40 -4.02 -28.61
CA ASP A 707 31.24 -4.02 -27.43
C ASP A 707 30.55 -3.25 -26.30
N PRO A 708 30.03 -3.93 -25.25
CA PRO A 708 29.30 -3.27 -24.17
C PRO A 708 30.19 -2.38 -23.29
N THR A 709 31.52 -2.46 -23.45
CA THR A 709 32.47 -1.62 -22.72
C THR A 709 32.78 -0.30 -23.45
N SER A 710 32.37 -0.16 -24.72
CA SER A 710 32.60 1.03 -25.52
C SER A 710 31.47 2.04 -25.38
N GLU A 711 31.72 3.13 -24.65
CA GLU A 711 30.72 4.20 -24.42
C GLU A 711 30.15 4.79 -25.73
N ALA A 712 30.96 4.90 -26.79
CA ALA A 712 30.50 5.39 -28.09
C ALA A 712 29.49 4.43 -28.73
N ARG A 713 29.77 3.12 -28.71
CA ARG A 713 28.87 2.11 -29.28
C ARG A 713 27.58 1.96 -28.49
N VAL A 714 27.65 2.10 -27.17
CA VAL A 714 26.46 2.10 -26.31
C VAL A 714 25.56 3.30 -26.62
N ARG A 715 26.15 4.49 -26.87
CA ARG A 715 25.39 5.66 -27.34
C ARG A 715 24.77 5.41 -28.71
N ASP A 716 25.52 4.87 -29.68
CA ASP A 716 24.97 4.57 -31.00
C ASP A 716 23.76 3.62 -30.93
N LEU A 717 23.80 2.63 -30.03
CA LEU A 717 22.68 1.71 -29.78
C LEU A 717 21.49 2.45 -29.15
N ALA A 718 21.72 3.28 -28.14
CA ALA A 718 20.68 4.07 -27.49
C ALA A 718 19.98 4.99 -28.50
N ASP A 719 20.74 5.68 -29.34
CA ASP A 719 20.22 6.53 -30.40
C ASP A 719 19.39 5.73 -31.42
N ALA A 720 19.85 4.54 -31.81
CA ALA A 720 19.13 3.65 -32.71
C ALA A 720 17.80 3.12 -32.11
N LEU A 721 17.71 3.03 -30.78
CA LEU A 721 16.50 2.65 -30.04
C LEU A 721 15.63 3.86 -29.65
N GLY A 722 16.08 5.09 -29.92
CA GLY A 722 15.40 6.32 -29.51
C GLY A 722 15.34 6.49 -27.99
N LEU A 723 16.42 6.15 -27.30
CA LEU A 723 16.57 6.23 -25.84
C LEU A 723 17.34 7.49 -25.45
N ASP A 724 16.87 8.19 -24.41
CA ASP A 724 17.59 9.32 -23.83
C ASP A 724 18.71 8.80 -22.90
N PRO A 725 19.98 9.17 -23.10
CA PRO A 725 21.08 8.63 -22.29
C PRO A 725 21.00 8.94 -20.79
N ASN A 726 20.29 10.01 -20.40
CA ASN A 726 20.14 10.38 -19.00
C ASN A 726 18.92 9.71 -18.36
N ASN A 727 17.79 9.62 -19.09
CA ASN A 727 16.54 9.08 -18.55
C ASN A 727 16.35 7.57 -18.78
N ASP A 728 16.97 6.99 -19.81
CA ASP A 728 16.76 5.61 -20.26
C ASP A 728 18.02 4.74 -20.12
N ALA A 729 18.98 5.14 -19.27
CA ALA A 729 20.22 4.41 -19.05
C ALA A 729 19.97 2.95 -18.61
N THR A 730 18.97 2.71 -17.76
CA THR A 730 18.60 1.37 -17.30
C THR A 730 18.03 0.51 -18.44
N ILE A 731 17.23 1.11 -19.31
CA ILE A 731 16.64 0.43 -20.48
C ILE A 731 17.74 0.03 -21.47
N THR A 732 18.72 0.93 -21.67
CA THR A 732 19.89 0.67 -22.51
C THR A 732 20.70 -0.53 -21.98
N GLN A 733 20.87 -0.64 -20.66
CA GLN A 733 21.53 -1.79 -20.03
C GLN A 733 20.74 -3.09 -20.23
N SER A 734 19.42 -3.06 -20.09
CA SER A 734 18.57 -4.22 -20.38
C SER A 734 18.67 -4.66 -21.85
N ALA A 735 18.67 -3.71 -22.79
CA ALA A 735 18.86 -4.00 -24.21
C ALA A 735 20.21 -4.67 -24.50
N LEU A 736 21.30 -4.16 -23.91
CA LEU A 736 22.64 -4.77 -24.01
C LEU A 736 22.67 -6.18 -23.43
N ARG A 737 22.04 -6.39 -22.27
CA ARG A 737 21.95 -7.72 -21.65
C ARG A 737 21.25 -8.71 -22.58
N VAL A 738 20.13 -8.34 -23.19
CA VAL A 738 19.44 -9.24 -24.14
C VAL A 738 20.28 -9.50 -25.39
N LEU A 739 20.94 -8.48 -25.93
CA LEU A 739 21.69 -8.58 -27.19
C LEU A 739 23.03 -9.32 -27.08
N CYS A 740 23.74 -9.15 -25.96
CA CYS A 740 25.15 -9.52 -25.84
C CYS A 740 25.42 -10.60 -24.77
N ASP A 741 24.52 -10.78 -23.80
CA ASP A 741 24.74 -11.65 -22.65
C ASP A 741 24.14 -13.06 -22.86
N SER A 742 24.51 -13.99 -21.97
CA SER A 742 24.14 -15.39 -22.09
C SER A 742 24.17 -16.12 -20.76
N GLU A 743 23.35 -17.16 -20.63
CA GLU A 743 23.44 -18.11 -19.53
C GLU A 743 24.50 -19.18 -19.84
N GLU A 744 25.38 -19.46 -18.89
CA GLU A 744 26.36 -20.54 -18.99
C GLU A 744 26.10 -21.60 -17.93
N ILE A 745 25.89 -22.85 -18.37
CA ILE A 745 25.71 -24.00 -17.47
C ILE A 745 26.66 -25.12 -17.92
N GLY A 746 27.70 -25.33 -17.11
CA GLY A 746 28.77 -26.26 -17.46
C GLY A 746 29.56 -25.73 -18.66
N ASP A 747 29.57 -26.49 -19.75
CA ASP A 747 30.22 -26.17 -21.01
C ASP A 747 29.26 -25.58 -22.07
N LYS A 748 27.96 -25.48 -21.74
CA LYS A 748 26.96 -24.94 -22.65
C LYS A 748 26.67 -23.48 -22.40
N ARG A 749 26.50 -22.74 -23.49
CA ARG A 749 26.16 -21.31 -23.51
C ARG A 749 24.84 -21.11 -24.24
N PHE A 750 23.92 -20.37 -23.61
CA PHE A 750 22.59 -20.05 -24.13
C PHE A 750 22.44 -18.54 -24.25
N SER A 751 22.32 -18.00 -25.46
CA SER A 751 22.09 -16.57 -25.65
C SER A 751 20.72 -16.16 -25.10
N TYR A 752 20.67 -15.04 -24.37
CA TYR A 752 19.40 -14.49 -23.89
C TYR A 752 18.48 -14.07 -25.04
N LEU A 753 19.03 -13.57 -26.14
CA LEU A 753 18.28 -13.23 -27.35
C LEU A 753 17.51 -14.44 -27.91
N ASP A 754 18.17 -15.59 -28.02
CA ASP A 754 17.56 -16.80 -28.58
C ASP A 754 16.51 -17.39 -27.64
N LEU A 755 16.82 -17.44 -26.34
CA LEU A 755 15.86 -17.88 -25.30
C LEU A 755 14.60 -17.02 -25.32
N GLN A 756 14.73 -15.69 -25.34
CA GLN A 756 13.59 -14.77 -25.37
C GLN A 756 12.79 -14.84 -26.67
N ARG A 757 13.44 -15.09 -27.82
CA ARG A 757 12.75 -15.31 -29.11
C ARG A 757 11.85 -16.54 -29.09
N GLU A 758 12.34 -17.65 -28.54
CA GLU A 758 11.51 -18.85 -28.36
C GLU A 758 10.31 -18.54 -27.45
N VAL A 759 10.50 -17.83 -26.33
CA VAL A 759 9.38 -17.45 -25.46
C VAL A 759 8.40 -16.51 -26.14
N ARG A 760 8.88 -15.53 -26.91
CA ARG A 760 8.00 -14.63 -27.67
C ARG A 760 7.11 -15.40 -28.65
N ALA A 761 7.68 -16.36 -29.40
CA ALA A 761 6.89 -17.20 -30.30
C ALA A 761 5.83 -18.02 -29.55
N VAL A 762 6.17 -18.56 -28.37
CA VAL A 762 5.20 -19.25 -27.50
C VAL A 762 4.11 -18.28 -27.03
N SER A 763 4.46 -17.05 -26.66
CA SER A 763 3.51 -16.02 -26.23
C SER A 763 2.54 -15.62 -27.35
N GLU A 764 3.02 -15.46 -28.58
CA GLU A 764 2.19 -15.16 -29.76
C GLU A 764 1.22 -16.32 -30.06
N GLY A 765 1.71 -17.57 -30.05
CA GLY A 765 0.86 -18.75 -30.25
C GLY A 765 -0.20 -18.91 -29.15
N LEU A 766 0.20 -18.71 -27.89
CA LEU A 766 -0.70 -18.79 -26.74
C LEU A 766 -1.74 -17.66 -26.77
N SER A 767 -1.36 -16.46 -27.19
CA SER A 767 -2.30 -15.33 -27.36
C SER A 767 -3.37 -15.65 -28.40
N GLY A 768 -3.00 -16.32 -29.49
CA GLY A 768 -3.93 -16.79 -30.52
C GLY A 768 -4.91 -17.86 -30.01
N GLU A 769 -4.43 -18.80 -29.19
CA GLU A 769 -5.27 -19.84 -28.56
C GLU A 769 -6.29 -19.25 -27.58
N MET A 770 -5.87 -18.24 -26.80
CA MET A 770 -6.67 -17.63 -25.73
C MET A 770 -7.53 -16.45 -26.20
N ASN A 771 -7.27 -15.94 -27.40
CA ASN A 771 -7.78 -14.67 -27.92
C ASN A 771 -7.60 -13.48 -26.95
N ARG A 772 -6.49 -13.49 -26.20
CA ARG A 772 -6.04 -12.41 -25.30
C ARG A 772 -4.55 -12.61 -25.00
N PRO A 773 -3.83 -11.57 -24.55
CA PRO A 773 -2.48 -11.76 -24.02
C PRO A 773 -2.46 -12.75 -22.84
N PRO A 774 -1.49 -13.67 -22.76
CA PRO A 774 -1.32 -14.54 -21.61
C PRO A 774 -0.77 -13.76 -20.41
N THR A 775 -1.12 -14.21 -19.21
CA THR A 775 -0.42 -13.81 -17.99
C THR A 775 0.98 -14.40 -17.96
N ALA A 776 1.86 -13.85 -17.12
CA ALA A 776 3.23 -14.33 -16.98
C ALA A 776 3.27 -15.84 -16.64
N TRP A 777 2.41 -16.29 -15.73
CA TRP A 777 2.41 -17.67 -15.26
C TRP A 777 1.80 -18.66 -16.26
N GLU A 778 0.81 -18.24 -17.05
CA GLU A 778 0.30 -19.05 -18.18
C GLU A 778 1.40 -19.25 -19.23
N LEU A 779 2.18 -18.20 -19.54
CA LEU A 779 3.29 -18.27 -20.47
C LEU A 779 4.40 -19.19 -19.97
N ILE A 780 4.83 -19.04 -18.72
CA ILE A 780 5.90 -19.85 -18.12
C ILE A 780 5.47 -21.31 -18.01
N GLY A 781 4.24 -21.57 -17.55
CA GLY A 781 3.67 -22.91 -17.54
C GLY A 781 3.75 -23.56 -18.91
N ARG A 782 3.38 -22.83 -19.98
CA ARG A 782 3.46 -23.32 -21.35
C ARG A 782 4.89 -23.57 -21.82
N VAL A 783 5.84 -22.65 -21.56
CA VAL A 783 7.26 -22.82 -21.94
C VAL A 783 7.84 -24.08 -21.32
N VAL A 784 7.63 -24.29 -20.01
CA VAL A 784 8.14 -25.48 -19.32
C VAL A 784 7.44 -26.75 -19.79
N ALA A 785 6.13 -26.72 -20.04
CA ALA A 785 5.40 -27.85 -20.60
C ALA A 785 5.92 -28.27 -21.98
N LEU A 786 6.18 -27.30 -22.88
CA LEU A 786 6.75 -27.56 -24.20
C LEU A 786 8.19 -28.10 -24.10
N ALA A 787 9.00 -27.57 -23.19
CA ALA A 787 10.37 -28.06 -22.96
C ALA A 787 10.38 -29.50 -22.40
N ARG A 788 9.43 -29.84 -21.52
CA ARG A 788 9.21 -31.23 -21.05
C ARG A 788 8.82 -32.16 -22.20
N ALA A 789 7.95 -31.69 -23.09
CA ALA A 789 7.51 -32.44 -24.27
C ALA A 789 8.56 -32.49 -25.39
N ARG A 790 9.70 -31.79 -25.25
CA ARG A 790 10.75 -31.63 -26.27
C ARG A 790 10.20 -31.07 -27.59
N ASP A 791 9.32 -30.08 -27.50
CA ASP A 791 8.73 -29.44 -28.67
C ASP A 791 9.79 -28.67 -29.50
N ALA A 792 9.63 -28.71 -30.82
CA ALA A 792 10.59 -28.11 -31.76
C ALA A 792 10.60 -26.56 -31.70
N GLY A 793 9.59 -25.92 -31.12
CA GLY A 793 9.52 -24.47 -30.94
C GLY A 793 10.30 -23.93 -29.74
N VAL A 794 10.80 -24.80 -28.86
CA VAL A 794 11.51 -24.41 -27.62
C VAL A 794 12.80 -25.23 -27.42
N THR A 795 13.61 -25.32 -28.47
CA THR A 795 14.83 -26.13 -28.49
C THR A 795 15.88 -25.66 -27.48
N GLN A 796 16.07 -24.35 -27.32
CA GLN A 796 17.02 -23.78 -26.37
C GLN A 796 16.56 -24.07 -24.93
N TRP A 797 15.27 -23.90 -24.64
CA TRP A 797 14.71 -24.22 -23.32
C TRP A 797 14.76 -25.72 -23.01
N THR A 798 14.55 -26.58 -24.01
CA THR A 798 14.71 -28.04 -23.85
C THR A 798 16.14 -28.42 -23.49
N GLN A 799 17.13 -27.82 -24.16
CA GLN A 799 18.54 -28.08 -23.87
C GLN A 799 18.96 -27.52 -22.51
N LEU A 800 18.48 -26.33 -22.14
CA LEU A 800 18.72 -25.70 -20.84
C LEU A 800 18.15 -26.57 -19.70
N ARG A 801 16.96 -27.13 -19.90
CA ARG A 801 16.35 -28.09 -18.98
C ARG A 801 17.20 -29.35 -18.82
N ASP A 802 17.70 -29.92 -19.92
CA ASP A 802 18.57 -31.09 -19.89
C ASP A 802 19.87 -30.80 -19.11
N CYS A 803 20.41 -29.58 -19.21
CA CYS A 803 21.54 -29.14 -18.38
C CYS A 803 21.19 -29.07 -16.89
N TYR A 804 20.04 -28.49 -16.51
CA TYR A 804 19.62 -28.47 -15.10
C TYR A 804 19.40 -29.88 -14.53
N LEU A 805 18.90 -30.83 -15.33
CA LEU A 805 18.75 -32.23 -14.93
C LEU A 805 20.10 -32.94 -14.71
N GLY A 806 21.15 -32.51 -15.42
CA GLY A 806 22.50 -33.08 -15.35
C GLY A 806 23.36 -32.55 -14.20
N LEU A 807 22.92 -31.55 -13.43
CA LEU A 807 23.70 -30.99 -12.33
C LEU A 807 23.78 -31.96 -11.13
N GLU A 808 25.01 -32.35 -10.76
CA GLU A 808 25.28 -33.18 -9.59
C GLU A 808 24.91 -32.47 -8.27
N ASN A 809 24.42 -33.22 -7.28
CA ASN A 809 24.05 -32.74 -5.93
C ASN A 809 22.90 -31.72 -5.85
N VAL A 810 22.10 -31.56 -6.90
CA VAL A 810 20.90 -30.73 -6.84
C VAL A 810 19.76 -31.45 -6.10
N THR A 811 19.25 -30.82 -5.05
CA THR A 811 18.06 -31.25 -4.32
C THR A 811 16.88 -31.36 -5.29
N ARG A 812 16.24 -32.53 -5.36
CA ARG A 812 15.14 -32.83 -6.29
C ARG A 812 13.76 -32.42 -5.76
N GLU A 813 13.72 -31.50 -4.80
CA GLU A 813 12.47 -31.06 -4.18
C GLU A 813 12.39 -29.53 -4.19
N GLY A 814 11.23 -29.01 -4.59
CA GLY A 814 10.87 -27.61 -4.49
C GLY A 814 11.58 -26.71 -5.49
N SER A 815 12.03 -25.52 -5.06
CA SER A 815 12.61 -24.49 -5.94
C SER A 815 13.93 -24.89 -6.60
N LEU A 816 14.52 -26.01 -6.19
CA LEU A 816 15.78 -26.53 -6.74
C LEU A 816 15.56 -27.58 -7.83
N GLU A 817 14.33 -28.03 -8.08
CA GLU A 817 13.99 -28.90 -9.20
C GLU A 817 14.30 -28.24 -10.54
N ALA A 818 14.67 -29.05 -11.54
CA ALA A 818 15.05 -28.55 -12.87
C ALA A 818 13.94 -27.71 -13.52
N ASP A 819 12.68 -28.12 -13.38
CA ASP A 819 11.53 -27.41 -13.97
C ASP A 819 11.20 -26.12 -13.20
N ALA A 820 11.41 -26.10 -11.89
CA ALA A 820 11.25 -24.90 -11.08
C ALA A 820 12.34 -23.86 -11.42
N ARG A 821 13.59 -24.31 -11.60
CA ARG A 821 14.70 -23.46 -12.07
C ARG A 821 14.45 -22.93 -13.49
N LEU A 822 13.99 -23.79 -14.39
CA LEU A 822 13.64 -23.40 -15.75
C LEU A 822 12.52 -22.36 -15.76
N GLY A 823 11.50 -22.55 -14.92
CA GLY A 823 10.40 -21.61 -14.74
C GLY A 823 10.84 -20.26 -14.18
N ASP A 824 11.72 -20.24 -13.17
CA ASP A 824 12.30 -19.01 -12.63
C ASP A 824 13.15 -18.27 -13.67
N GLN A 825 13.97 -19.00 -14.45
CA GLN A 825 14.75 -18.42 -15.55
C GLN A 825 13.83 -17.85 -16.64
N ALA A 826 12.78 -18.57 -17.01
CA ALA A 826 11.76 -18.08 -17.94
C ALA A 826 11.09 -16.82 -17.41
N TYR A 827 10.66 -16.79 -16.15
CA TYR A 827 10.08 -15.59 -15.53
C TYR A 827 11.03 -14.40 -15.62
N ARG A 828 12.30 -14.57 -15.22
CA ARG A 828 13.29 -13.47 -15.21
C ARG A 828 13.64 -12.95 -16.60
N LEU A 829 13.68 -13.83 -17.60
CA LEU A 829 14.07 -13.45 -18.96
C LEU A 829 12.89 -12.98 -19.81
N SER A 830 11.66 -13.43 -19.56
CA SER A 830 10.56 -13.26 -20.50
C SER A 830 9.30 -12.64 -19.92
N ALA A 831 9.23 -12.43 -18.60
CA ALA A 831 8.09 -11.75 -18.02
C ALA A 831 8.11 -10.28 -18.43
N ARG A 832 7.07 -9.87 -19.16
CA ARG A 832 6.77 -8.44 -19.40
C ARG A 832 6.67 -7.72 -18.06
N LEU A 833 7.41 -6.63 -17.93
CA LEU A 833 7.49 -5.85 -16.70
C LEU A 833 6.22 -5.02 -16.45
N CYS A 834 5.49 -4.65 -17.51
CA CYS A 834 4.22 -3.92 -17.44
C CYS A 834 3.25 -4.30 -18.57
N VAL A 835 2.45 -5.34 -18.35
CA VAL A 835 1.41 -5.76 -19.31
C VAL A 835 0.29 -4.74 -19.43
N ASP A 836 -0.38 -4.42 -18.32
CA ASP A 836 -1.48 -3.44 -18.27
C ASP A 836 -1.47 -2.60 -16.98
N GLY A 837 -0.29 -2.47 -16.40
CA GLY A 837 -0.07 -1.87 -15.09
C GLY A 837 0.98 -2.65 -14.32
N CYS A 838 1.79 -1.94 -13.54
CA CYS A 838 2.77 -2.51 -12.63
C CYS A 838 2.93 -1.59 -11.42
N GLN A 839 3.72 -2.05 -10.45
CA GLN A 839 4.00 -1.32 -9.20
C GLN A 839 4.77 -0.01 -9.44
N ALA A 840 5.44 0.15 -10.58
CA ALA A 840 6.11 1.40 -10.95
C ALA A 840 5.15 2.45 -11.55
N CYS A 841 3.91 2.10 -11.90
CA CYS A 841 2.97 3.04 -12.52
C CYS A 841 1.62 3.14 -11.79
N ILE A 842 0.76 2.13 -11.77
CA ILE A 842 -0.62 2.25 -11.26
C ILE A 842 -1.03 1.12 -10.29
N HIS A 843 -0.21 0.09 -10.04
CA HIS A 843 -0.55 -0.98 -9.06
C HIS A 843 -0.13 -0.62 -7.62
N THR A 844 -0.05 0.67 -7.31
CA THR A 844 0.77 1.21 -6.22
C THR A 844 0.13 1.18 -4.83
N GLY A 845 -0.93 0.39 -4.66
CA GLY A 845 -1.87 0.49 -3.55
C GLY A 845 -3.01 1.46 -3.86
N SER A 846 -4.20 1.17 -3.33
CA SER A 846 -5.38 2.02 -3.46
C SER A 846 -6.08 2.15 -2.11
N ALA A 847 -6.62 3.34 -1.86
CA ALA A 847 -7.52 3.62 -0.75
C ALA A 847 -8.90 2.95 -0.93
N LEU A 848 -9.28 2.62 -2.17
CA LEU A 848 -10.63 2.17 -2.53
C LEU A 848 -10.76 0.65 -2.66
N PHE A 849 -9.64 -0.04 -2.88
CA PHE A 849 -9.62 -1.48 -3.11
C PHE A 849 -8.53 -2.15 -2.28
N ALA A 850 -8.83 -3.38 -1.86
CA ALA A 850 -7.81 -4.22 -1.24
C ALA A 850 -6.69 -4.55 -2.23
N PRO A 851 -5.44 -4.76 -1.78
CA PRO A 851 -4.30 -5.03 -2.67
C PRO A 851 -4.52 -6.20 -3.65
N GLN A 852 -5.31 -7.20 -3.26
CA GLN A 852 -5.64 -8.37 -4.08
C GLN A 852 -6.50 -8.04 -5.31
N MET A 853 -7.15 -6.87 -5.34
CA MET A 853 -8.04 -6.44 -6.43
C MET A 853 -7.37 -5.48 -7.42
N LEU A 854 -6.14 -5.02 -7.14
CA LEU A 854 -5.50 -3.96 -7.94
C LEU A 854 -5.36 -4.35 -9.41
N ASP A 855 -4.88 -5.57 -9.68
CA ASP A 855 -4.67 -6.06 -11.06
C ASP A 855 -5.95 -6.06 -11.90
N ALA A 856 -7.13 -6.09 -11.26
CA ALA A 856 -8.44 -6.10 -11.91
C ALA A 856 -9.18 -4.74 -11.83
N THR A 857 -8.57 -3.70 -11.26
CA THR A 857 -9.23 -2.40 -11.01
C THR A 857 -8.49 -1.21 -11.59
N VAL A 858 -7.38 -1.44 -12.30
CA VAL A 858 -6.65 -0.40 -13.02
C VAL A 858 -6.24 -0.91 -14.41
N SER A 859 -6.03 0.00 -15.37
CA SER A 859 -5.51 -0.36 -16.70
C SER A 859 -4.67 0.79 -17.26
N ARG A 860 -3.38 0.53 -17.47
CA ARG A 860 -2.45 1.53 -18.04
C ARG A 860 -2.77 1.75 -19.50
N LYS A 861 -3.07 0.69 -20.26
CA LYS A 861 -3.42 0.78 -21.68
C LYS A 861 -4.67 1.64 -21.86
N LEU A 862 -5.62 1.58 -20.95
CA LEU A 862 -6.80 2.46 -20.98
C LEU A 862 -6.41 3.93 -20.77
N LEU A 863 -5.48 4.23 -19.86
CA LEU A 863 -4.97 5.61 -19.67
C LEU A 863 -4.22 6.13 -20.91
N VAL A 864 -3.47 5.27 -21.62
CA VAL A 864 -2.85 5.62 -22.91
C VAL A 864 -3.93 6.04 -23.92
N ARG A 865 -5.00 5.25 -24.04
CA ARG A 865 -6.10 5.54 -24.96
C ARG A 865 -6.90 6.77 -24.55
N LEU A 866 -7.07 7.01 -23.25
CA LEU A 866 -7.66 8.25 -22.73
C LEU A 866 -6.80 9.46 -23.11
N SER A 867 -5.48 9.39 -22.91
CA SER A 867 -4.54 10.45 -23.32
C SER A 867 -4.66 10.75 -24.82
N ALA A 868 -4.65 9.70 -25.64
CA ALA A 868 -4.80 9.82 -27.09
C ALA A 868 -6.16 10.43 -27.49
N PHE A 869 -7.26 10.02 -26.84
CA PHE A 869 -8.60 10.56 -27.06
C PHE A 869 -8.68 12.06 -26.74
N LEU A 870 -8.01 12.49 -25.65
CA LEU A 870 -7.95 13.90 -25.25
C LEU A 870 -7.00 14.73 -26.13
N GLY A 871 -6.24 14.10 -27.04
CA GLY A 871 -5.21 14.76 -27.83
C GLY A 871 -4.01 15.22 -27.00
N TRP A 872 -3.78 14.59 -25.85
CA TRP A 872 -2.63 14.81 -24.98
C TRP A 872 -1.45 14.01 -25.54
N ARG A 873 -0.28 14.65 -25.65
CA ARG A 873 0.94 14.09 -26.25
C ARG A 873 2.06 14.06 -25.25
#